data_AF-A0A0V1PYQ0-F1
#
_entry.id   AF-A0A0V1PYQ0-F1
#
_cell.length_a   1.000
_cell.length_b   1.000
_cell.length_c   1.000
_cell.angle_alpha   90.00
_cell.angle_beta   90.00
_cell.angle_gamma   90.00
#
_symmetry.space_group_name_H-M   'P 1'
#
loop_
_entity.id
_entity.type
_entity.pdbx_description
1 polymer ?
#
loop_
_entity_poly.entity_id
_entity_poly.type
_entity_poly.pdbx_seq_one_letter_code
_entity_poly.pdbx_strand_id
1 'polypeptide(L)'
;MKRWYATSNVNSHSILHSAVDNLCNRVLRSQSNDSNYLHETVKSVINKYHVPLANYFGIDLKHYNKLNSKEEIWQKLMSLDTISTEIRSKRHDLLSLKNHQYRAPQVPYNNFLKALYPHRNRGSLGLSSPEEDTSSFASNAIKYELINHNLVYKYYCELPHPAPSYMKPNHLDNFLSRFLYRRDFIKPNLFSSSYVRSGNVMYSTYNEMLEHRSEHVAMCTKILNDMKESGLPLSIQEQNQFIFMSFFKDRADIIEKVENSIKELKETDGQNSYPLRHANDFDWNIYQLIKQQFNDEATKLNVDTYNTLLFIAMRHGRHDVVADILKNLGFDDILNNEKHILNEKNAAPDRETLDLILGYLSSKEFREISGNQNSISAFSKAIDYLANSNHITLDVRTINKVTKGLTDMKNIEEAEFLVSRLFIDPLFEDTEKTLLEKSNPELDLYKALTADDKQLYKKLLRLYDNLKQILSSQNIQDMEPYKLMPNEGSFRPLIYSYCSPNNDKNSFQKSVYIMNVLENQYGLPITTRIFYALFSKFIEINKHNSHDSSDWNLEALNHITVKLINSHDKSYGFSQDTIMRNKLDELVLSAQLKSFVNKTLDGKKLRYIPKERGNFVKLSDSMIHQVCQAYASVLNNDPTLTSLQRKEFTGTIELLRKDLLNDIKSLRSSHPSSMYKDISKQMVFINDEISYLKKGFLIDLIDLTYSI
;
A
#
# COMPACT_ATOMS: atom_id res chain seq x y z
N MET A 1 -30.13 -1.16 13.68
CA MET A 1 -29.93 0.30 13.77
C MET A 1 -29.64 0.82 15.19
N LYS A 2 -30.33 0.43 16.27
CA LYS A 2 -30.04 0.93 17.65
C LYS A 2 -28.92 0.20 18.45
N ARG A 3 -28.22 -0.78 17.86
CA ARG A 3 -27.24 -1.65 18.56
C ARG A 3 -25.76 -1.25 18.39
N TRP A 4 -25.47 -0.04 17.90
CA TRP A 4 -24.10 0.51 17.86
C TRP A 4 -23.77 1.40 19.07
N TYR A 5 -24.73 1.65 19.95
CA TYR A 5 -24.54 2.46 21.16
C TYR A 5 -24.93 1.64 22.38
N ALA A 6 -23.96 0.98 23.03
CA ALA A 6 -24.13 0.50 24.41
C ALA A 6 -22.77 0.24 25.10
N THR A 7 -22.38 1.22 25.91
CA THR A 7 -21.71 1.15 27.24
C THR A 7 -20.32 0.51 27.40
N SER A 8 -19.37 1.42 27.63
CA SER A 8 -17.98 1.28 28.07
C SER A 8 -17.83 0.88 29.55
N ASN A 9 -16.83 0.02 29.86
CA ASN A 9 -16.28 -0.15 31.22
C ASN A 9 -15.05 0.75 31.41
N VAL A 10 -14.99 1.40 32.58
CA VAL A 10 -14.33 2.70 32.78
C VAL A 10 -13.01 2.54 33.54
N ASN A 11 -11.89 2.89 32.88
CA ASN A 11 -10.80 3.70 33.45
C ASN A 11 -9.60 3.82 32.48
N SER A 12 -9.31 2.81 31.65
CA SER A 12 -8.33 2.92 30.56
C SER A 12 -8.97 3.29 29.21
N HIS A 13 -10.25 2.95 29.01
CA HIS A 13 -11.01 3.38 27.84
C HIS A 13 -11.25 4.89 27.80
N SER A 14 -11.27 5.61 28.93
CA SER A 14 -11.55 7.05 28.94
C SER A 14 -10.47 7.89 28.27
N ILE A 15 -9.19 7.58 28.51
CA ILE A 15 -8.06 8.34 27.94
C ILE A 15 -7.97 8.10 26.43
N LEU A 16 -7.99 6.84 26.00
CA LEU A 16 -7.95 6.49 24.57
C LEU A 16 -9.18 7.03 23.83
N HIS A 17 -10.38 6.87 24.40
CA HIS A 17 -11.60 7.39 23.82
C HIS A 17 -11.56 8.92 23.69
N SER A 18 -11.09 9.63 24.72
CA SER A 18 -10.92 11.09 24.66
C SER A 18 -9.94 11.50 23.57
N ALA A 19 -8.82 10.81 23.43
CA ALA A 19 -7.83 11.11 22.39
C ALA A 19 -8.42 10.91 20.98
N VAL A 20 -9.14 9.80 20.77
CA VAL A 20 -9.82 9.51 19.51
C VAL A 20 -10.93 10.53 19.23
N ASP A 21 -11.70 10.93 20.24
CA ASP A 21 -12.75 11.95 20.09
C ASP A 21 -12.16 13.32 19.73
N ASN A 22 -11.06 13.73 20.38
CA ASN A 22 -10.33 14.95 20.06
C ASN A 22 -9.83 14.94 18.61
N LEU A 23 -9.28 13.81 18.15
CA LEU A 23 -8.87 13.64 16.76
C LEU A 23 -10.07 13.76 15.81
N CYS A 24 -11.18 13.09 16.09
CA CYS A 24 -12.42 13.20 15.31
C CYS A 24 -12.90 14.66 15.22
N ASN A 25 -12.92 15.37 16.34
CA ASN A 25 -13.35 16.76 16.41
C ASN A 25 -12.43 17.68 15.59
N ARG A 26 -11.11 17.47 15.65
CA ARG A 26 -10.17 18.20 14.80
C ARG A 26 -10.46 17.95 13.31
N VAL A 27 -10.63 16.69 12.93
CA VAL A 27 -10.89 16.33 11.53
C VAL A 27 -12.21 16.95 11.05
N LEU A 28 -13.29 16.83 11.83
CA LEU A 28 -14.59 17.41 11.50
C LEU A 28 -14.55 18.94 11.41
N ARG A 29 -13.81 19.62 12.32
CA ARG A 29 -13.58 21.08 12.22
C ARG A 29 -12.86 21.48 10.94
N SER A 30 -11.93 20.64 10.46
CA SER A 30 -11.24 20.87 9.19
C SER A 30 -12.07 20.52 7.95
N GLN A 31 -13.21 19.84 8.09
CA GLN A 31 -14.05 19.41 6.97
C GLN A 31 -15.38 20.17 6.91
N SER A 32 -15.35 21.51 7.00
CA SER A 32 -16.56 22.30 6.81
C SER A 32 -17.25 21.98 5.47
N ASN A 33 -18.57 22.18 5.39
CA ASN A 33 -19.37 21.84 4.21
C ASN A 33 -18.90 22.51 2.90
N ASP A 34 -18.10 23.58 2.99
CA ASP A 34 -17.55 24.32 1.85
C ASP A 34 -16.11 23.90 1.47
N SER A 35 -15.55 22.87 2.12
CA SER A 35 -14.19 22.40 1.85
C SER A 35 -14.10 21.62 0.53
N ASN A 36 -13.13 22.01 -0.30
CA ASN A 36 -12.81 21.32 -1.56
C ASN A 36 -11.95 20.06 -1.31
N TYR A 37 -11.83 19.23 -2.34
CA TYR A 37 -10.85 18.14 -2.38
C TYR A 37 -9.42 18.71 -2.55
N LEU A 38 -8.40 17.97 -2.12
CA LEU A 38 -7.00 18.42 -1.98
C LEU A 38 -6.44 19.09 -3.23
N HIS A 39 -6.62 18.52 -4.42
CA HIS A 39 -6.13 19.09 -5.67
C HIS A 39 -6.83 20.42 -5.96
N GLU A 40 -8.15 20.47 -5.85
CA GLU A 40 -8.92 21.70 -6.02
C GLU A 40 -8.62 22.73 -4.92
N THR A 41 -8.34 22.31 -3.70
CA THR A 41 -7.85 23.17 -2.61
C THR A 41 -6.48 23.75 -2.96
N VAL A 42 -5.54 22.93 -3.44
CA VAL A 42 -4.20 23.41 -3.88
C VAL A 42 -4.36 24.44 -5.00
N LYS A 43 -5.22 24.17 -6.00
CA LYS A 43 -5.53 25.14 -7.06
C LYS A 43 -6.17 26.42 -6.53
N SER A 44 -7.16 26.31 -5.63
CA SER A 44 -7.84 27.43 -4.99
C SER A 44 -6.85 28.33 -4.26
N VAL A 45 -5.98 27.72 -3.43
CA VAL A 45 -4.93 28.41 -2.67
C VAL A 45 -3.95 29.12 -3.61
N ILE A 46 -3.48 28.45 -4.67
CA ILE A 46 -2.61 29.09 -5.67
C ILE A 46 -3.32 30.25 -6.35
N ASN A 47 -4.60 30.10 -6.71
CA ASN A 47 -5.39 31.15 -7.33
C ASN A 47 -5.56 32.37 -6.41
N LYS A 48 -5.87 32.12 -5.13
CA LYS A 48 -6.08 33.15 -4.10
C LYS A 48 -4.79 33.89 -3.76
N TYR A 49 -3.67 33.19 -3.65
CA TYR A 49 -2.38 33.72 -3.19
C TYR A 49 -1.30 33.81 -4.28
N HIS A 50 -1.67 33.83 -5.56
CA HIS A 50 -0.70 33.87 -6.67
C HIS A 50 0.27 35.05 -6.60
N VAL A 51 -0.15 36.21 -6.10
CA VAL A 51 0.72 37.40 -5.98
C VAL A 51 1.80 37.22 -4.89
N PRO A 52 1.47 36.88 -3.63
CA PRO A 52 2.47 36.51 -2.63
C PRO A 52 3.41 35.38 -3.07
N LEU A 53 2.86 34.34 -3.71
CA LEU A 53 3.65 33.21 -4.20
C LEU A 53 4.61 33.61 -5.32
N ALA A 54 4.16 34.43 -6.28
CA ALA A 54 5.03 34.95 -7.33
C ALA A 54 6.18 35.78 -6.76
N ASN A 55 5.92 36.63 -5.77
CA ASN A 55 6.95 37.41 -5.09
C ASN A 55 7.96 36.49 -4.37
N TYR A 56 7.48 35.47 -3.66
CA TYR A 56 8.34 34.48 -2.99
C TYR A 56 9.28 33.77 -3.99
N PHE A 57 8.76 33.46 -5.18
CA PHE A 57 9.53 32.78 -6.23
C PHE A 57 10.30 33.72 -7.18
N GLY A 58 10.25 35.03 -6.96
CA GLY A 58 10.86 36.04 -7.84
C GLY A 58 10.31 36.03 -9.27
N ILE A 59 9.03 35.70 -9.47
CA ILE A 59 8.37 35.68 -10.78
C ILE A 59 7.91 37.10 -11.12
N ASP A 60 8.37 37.65 -12.25
CA ASP A 60 7.98 38.98 -12.69
C ASP A 60 6.54 38.99 -13.25
N LEU A 61 5.60 39.42 -12.42
CA LEU A 61 4.18 39.54 -12.78
C LEU A 61 3.91 40.55 -13.91
N LYS A 62 4.86 41.42 -14.28
CA LYS A 62 4.70 42.40 -15.36
C LYS A 62 4.92 41.83 -16.76
N HIS A 63 5.66 40.73 -16.89
CA HIS A 63 6.01 40.11 -18.17
C HIS A 63 5.15 38.87 -18.52
N TYR A 64 4.28 38.42 -17.61
CA TYR A 64 3.47 37.20 -17.79
C TYR A 64 1.97 37.48 -17.77
N ASN A 65 1.25 36.92 -18.75
CA ASN A 65 -0.21 36.75 -18.66
C ASN A 65 -0.54 35.92 -17.40
N LYS A 66 -1.62 36.26 -16.67
CA LYS A 66 -2.05 35.61 -15.41
C LYS A 66 -2.13 34.08 -15.43
N LEU A 67 -2.27 33.45 -16.61
CA LEU A 67 -2.24 31.98 -16.76
C LEU A 67 -0.82 31.41 -16.65
N ASN A 68 0.18 32.07 -17.26
CA ASN A 68 1.55 31.57 -17.30
C ASN A 68 2.24 31.67 -15.93
N SER A 69 1.92 32.70 -15.14
CA SER A 69 2.51 32.86 -13.80
C SER A 69 2.03 31.80 -12.81
N LYS A 70 0.76 31.36 -12.90
CA LYS A 70 0.22 30.28 -12.05
C LYS A 70 0.83 28.93 -12.38
N GLU A 71 1.03 28.65 -13.66
CA GLU A 71 1.69 27.42 -14.11
C GLU A 71 3.17 27.41 -13.70
N GLU A 72 3.86 28.56 -13.79
CA GLU A 72 5.23 28.68 -13.30
C GLU A 72 5.34 28.51 -11.78
N ILE A 73 4.40 29.08 -11.01
CA ILE A 73 4.28 28.84 -9.55
C ILE A 73 4.10 27.35 -9.28
N TRP A 74 3.22 26.68 -10.04
CA TRP A 74 2.99 25.24 -9.91
C TRP A 74 4.26 24.42 -10.16
N GLN A 75 5.00 24.73 -11.24
CA GLN A 75 6.26 24.07 -11.56
C GLN A 75 7.33 24.32 -10.48
N LYS A 76 7.46 25.56 -9.99
CA LYS A 76 8.39 25.89 -8.91
C LYS A 76 8.04 25.17 -7.61
N LEU A 77 6.76 25.10 -7.24
CA LEU A 77 6.28 24.33 -6.09
C LEU A 77 6.58 22.83 -6.24
N MET A 78 6.41 22.27 -7.44
CA MET A 78 6.76 20.87 -7.74
C MET A 78 8.27 20.61 -7.64
N SER A 79 9.10 21.63 -7.84
CA SER A 79 10.56 21.56 -7.74
C SER A 79 11.13 21.92 -6.36
N LEU A 80 10.28 22.34 -5.41
CA LEU A 80 10.71 22.68 -4.04
C LEU A 80 11.11 21.43 -3.27
N ASP A 81 12.39 21.12 -3.37
CA ASP A 81 13.11 20.20 -2.53
C ASP A 81 14.45 20.89 -2.25
N THR A 82 14.42 21.97 -1.45
CA THR A 82 15.47 23.01 -1.38
C THR A 82 16.88 22.43 -1.16
N ILE A 83 17.00 21.45 -0.27
CA ILE A 83 18.29 20.78 0.03
C ILE A 83 18.75 19.89 -1.15
N SER A 84 17.82 19.22 -1.82
CA SER A 84 18.10 18.43 -3.03
C SER A 84 18.48 19.33 -4.20
N THR A 85 17.86 20.50 -4.34
CA THR A 85 18.16 21.46 -5.41
C THR A 85 19.53 22.14 -5.24
N GLU A 86 19.96 22.44 -4.02
CA GLU A 86 21.29 23.01 -3.76
C GLU A 86 22.40 22.01 -4.11
N ILE A 87 22.25 20.76 -3.69
CA ILE A 87 23.22 19.69 -3.95
C ILE A 87 23.26 19.34 -5.45
N ARG A 88 22.11 19.31 -6.13
CA ARG A 88 22.05 19.16 -7.60
C ARG A 88 22.71 20.33 -8.33
N SER A 89 22.48 21.57 -7.89
CA SER A 89 23.14 22.75 -8.46
C SER A 89 24.67 22.68 -8.28
N LYS A 90 25.13 22.35 -7.07
CA LYS A 90 26.57 22.17 -6.78
C LYS A 90 27.20 21.06 -7.62
N ARG A 91 26.50 19.93 -7.82
CA ARG A 91 26.91 18.86 -8.74
C ARG A 91 26.98 19.36 -10.19
N HIS A 92 25.96 20.08 -10.62
CA HIS A 92 25.88 20.64 -11.97
C HIS A 92 27.07 21.56 -12.24
N ASP A 93 27.42 22.43 -11.30
CA ASP A 93 28.57 23.35 -11.42
C ASP A 93 29.89 22.58 -11.49
N LEU A 94 30.11 21.64 -10.58
CA LEU A 94 31.32 20.80 -10.54
C LEU A 94 31.50 19.98 -11.83
N LEU A 95 30.42 19.40 -12.34
CA LEU A 95 30.43 18.63 -13.58
C LEU A 95 30.54 19.52 -14.81
N SER A 96 29.95 20.71 -14.81
CA SER A 96 30.08 21.65 -15.93
C SER A 96 31.51 22.15 -16.06
N LEU A 97 32.19 22.42 -14.94
CA LEU A 97 33.62 22.74 -14.90
C LEU A 97 34.49 21.59 -15.43
N LYS A 98 34.20 20.34 -15.02
CA LYS A 98 34.96 19.14 -15.43
C LYS A 98 34.65 18.64 -16.85
N ASN A 99 33.43 18.83 -17.36
CA ASN A 99 33.01 18.36 -18.70
C ASN A 99 33.73 19.08 -19.85
N HIS A 100 34.36 20.22 -19.59
CA HIS A 100 35.24 20.87 -20.57
C HIS A 100 36.58 20.11 -20.76
N GLN A 101 36.93 19.22 -19.82
CA GLN A 101 38.19 18.46 -19.81
C GLN A 101 38.01 16.97 -20.17
N TYR A 102 36.83 16.39 -19.91
CA TYR A 102 36.57 14.95 -20.10
C TYR A 102 35.41 14.71 -21.07
N ARG A 103 35.67 14.03 -22.20
CA ARG A 103 34.62 13.55 -23.12
C ARG A 103 34.38 12.06 -22.89
N ALA A 104 33.13 11.69 -22.62
CA ALA A 104 32.73 10.29 -22.57
C ALA A 104 32.89 9.62 -23.94
N PRO A 105 33.35 8.35 -24.00
CA PRO A 105 33.34 7.59 -25.23
C PRO A 105 31.90 7.39 -25.72
N GLN A 106 31.61 7.74 -26.98
CA GLN A 106 30.23 7.83 -27.47
C GLN A 106 29.48 6.49 -27.41
N VAL A 107 30.14 5.37 -27.72
CA VAL A 107 29.47 4.05 -27.79
C VAL A 107 29.07 3.54 -26.40
N PRO A 108 29.96 3.43 -25.40
CA PRO A 108 29.58 3.06 -24.03
C PRO A 108 28.54 4.01 -23.43
N TYR A 109 28.69 5.32 -23.66
CA TYR A 109 27.76 6.32 -23.14
C TYR A 109 26.36 6.19 -23.74
N ASN A 110 26.25 5.95 -25.05
CA ASN A 110 24.96 5.74 -25.71
C ASN A 110 24.28 4.43 -25.24
N ASN A 111 25.04 3.37 -24.98
CA ASN A 111 24.51 2.12 -24.44
C ASN A 111 23.96 2.32 -23.02
N PHE A 112 24.69 3.06 -22.17
CA PHE A 112 24.22 3.47 -20.86
C PHE A 112 22.91 4.26 -20.95
N LEU A 113 22.82 5.26 -21.84
CA LEU A 113 21.60 6.05 -22.03
C LEU A 113 20.41 5.23 -22.52
N LYS A 114 20.63 4.29 -23.46
CA LYS A 114 19.57 3.38 -23.93
C LYS A 114 19.03 2.49 -22.79
N ALA A 115 19.89 2.08 -21.86
CA ALA A 115 19.48 1.30 -20.70
C ALA A 115 18.79 2.15 -19.62
N LEU A 116 19.23 3.41 -19.44
CA LEU A 116 18.63 4.35 -18.50
C LEU A 116 17.26 4.87 -18.97
N TYR A 117 17.05 4.99 -20.28
CA TYR A 117 15.81 5.44 -20.93
C TYR A 117 15.28 4.37 -21.89
N PRO A 118 14.79 3.23 -21.38
CA PRO A 118 14.29 2.17 -22.24
C PRO A 118 13.03 2.64 -22.98
N HIS A 119 13.02 2.48 -24.30
CA HIS A 119 11.79 2.65 -25.09
C HIS A 119 10.85 1.48 -24.77
N ARG A 120 9.73 1.75 -24.08
CA ARG A 120 8.67 0.75 -23.93
C ARG A 120 8.07 0.45 -25.31
N ASN A 121 8.39 -0.70 -25.88
CA ASN A 121 7.45 -1.40 -26.75
C ASN A 121 6.32 -1.88 -25.84
N ARG A 122 5.18 -1.17 -25.86
CA ARG A 122 4.03 -1.45 -25.00
C ARG A 122 3.45 -2.83 -25.36
N GLY A 123 3.88 -3.86 -24.63
CA GLY A 123 3.42 -5.24 -24.76
C GLY A 123 2.04 -5.53 -24.16
N SER A 124 1.16 -4.54 -24.01
CA SER A 124 -0.24 -4.74 -23.62
C SER A 124 -1.12 -3.73 -24.33
N LEU A 125 -1.30 -3.94 -25.63
CA LEU A 125 -2.43 -3.39 -26.36
C LEU A 125 -3.68 -4.11 -25.87
N GLY A 126 -4.50 -3.43 -25.06
CA GLY A 126 -5.93 -3.74 -25.09
C GLY A 126 -6.39 -3.57 -26.53
N LEU A 127 -7.19 -4.50 -27.04
CA LEU A 127 -7.68 -4.52 -28.43
C LEU A 127 -8.57 -3.31 -28.80
N SER A 128 -8.73 -2.36 -27.88
CA SER A 128 -9.35 -1.06 -28.10
C SER A 128 -8.88 -0.10 -27.00
N SER A 129 -7.65 0.40 -27.11
CA SER A 129 -7.25 1.60 -26.39
C SER A 129 -7.79 2.80 -27.16
N PRO A 130 -8.55 3.73 -26.54
CA PRO A 130 -8.73 5.04 -27.14
C PRO A 130 -7.36 5.69 -27.32
N GLU A 131 -7.22 6.50 -28.37
CA GLU A 131 -6.01 7.28 -28.62
C GLU A 131 -5.65 8.08 -27.36
N GLU A 132 -4.46 7.81 -26.81
CA GLU A 132 -4.05 8.45 -25.57
C GLU A 132 -3.82 9.95 -25.79
N ASP A 133 -4.51 10.73 -24.97
CA ASP A 133 -4.29 12.16 -24.84
C ASP A 133 -2.89 12.39 -24.26
N THR A 134 -1.94 12.75 -25.13
CA THR A 134 -0.53 13.05 -24.79
C THR A 134 -0.38 14.20 -23.77
N SER A 135 -1.48 14.90 -23.48
CA SER A 135 -1.61 15.93 -22.46
C SER A 135 -1.75 15.39 -21.02
N SER A 136 -2.00 14.08 -20.84
CA SER A 136 -2.07 13.45 -19.52
C SER A 136 -0.72 13.42 -18.83
N PHE A 137 -0.60 14.20 -17.75
CA PHE A 137 0.57 14.25 -16.85
C PHE A 137 0.97 12.85 -16.31
N ALA A 138 0.01 11.93 -16.16
CA ALA A 138 0.25 10.56 -15.72
C ALA A 138 0.99 9.73 -16.80
N SER A 139 0.63 9.89 -18.08
CA SER A 139 1.21 9.12 -19.20
C SER A 139 2.68 9.46 -19.44
N ASN A 140 3.05 10.75 -19.28
CA ASN A 140 4.42 11.23 -19.51
C ASN A 140 5.39 10.90 -18.36
N ALA A 141 4.90 10.85 -17.11
CA ALA A 141 5.73 10.50 -15.95
C ALA A 141 6.20 9.02 -15.99
N ILE A 142 5.40 8.13 -16.58
CA ILE A 142 5.58 6.66 -16.50
C ILE A 142 6.48 6.09 -17.62
N LYS A 143 6.78 6.88 -18.67
CA LYS A 143 7.50 6.41 -19.87
C LYS A 143 8.87 5.77 -19.57
N TYR A 144 9.48 6.08 -18.42
CA TYR A 144 10.84 5.68 -18.08
C TYR A 144 11.04 5.07 -16.67
N GLU A 145 9.99 4.62 -15.98
CA GLU A 145 10.11 4.18 -14.57
C GLU A 145 10.78 2.81 -14.34
N LEU A 146 10.80 1.92 -15.34
CA LEU A 146 11.36 0.58 -15.18
C LEU A 146 12.67 0.48 -15.95
N ILE A 147 13.78 0.64 -15.24
CA ILE A 147 15.12 0.34 -15.76
C ILE A 147 15.51 -1.09 -15.38
N ASN A 148 16.36 -1.72 -16.19
CA ASN A 148 17.01 -2.97 -15.82
C ASN A 148 18.29 -2.62 -15.05
N HIS A 149 18.27 -2.66 -13.72
CA HIS A 149 19.39 -2.28 -12.86
C HIS A 149 20.69 -3.03 -13.21
N ASN A 150 20.64 -4.33 -13.50
CA ASN A 150 21.83 -5.11 -13.87
C ASN A 150 22.43 -4.63 -15.20
N LEU A 151 21.58 -4.38 -16.20
CA LEU A 151 22.01 -3.90 -17.51
C LEU A 151 22.58 -2.47 -17.43
N VAL A 152 21.91 -1.58 -16.68
CA VAL A 152 22.39 -0.21 -16.46
C VAL A 152 23.73 -0.22 -15.73
N TYR A 153 23.89 -1.05 -14.69
CA TYR A 153 25.15 -1.18 -13.94
C TYR A 153 26.29 -1.72 -14.80
N LYS A 154 26.00 -2.70 -15.68
CA LYS A 154 26.99 -3.21 -16.63
C LYS A 154 27.53 -2.08 -17.51
N TYR A 155 26.65 -1.30 -18.14
CA TYR A 155 27.08 -0.18 -18.99
C TYR A 155 27.69 0.97 -18.19
N TYR A 156 27.29 1.18 -16.93
CA TYR A 156 27.97 2.10 -16.03
C TYR A 156 29.43 1.71 -15.81
N CYS A 157 29.71 0.42 -15.60
CA CYS A 157 31.08 -0.10 -15.43
C CYS A 157 31.92 -0.05 -16.70
N GLU A 158 31.31 0.10 -17.88
CA GLU A 158 32.01 0.31 -19.16
C GLU A 158 32.43 1.78 -19.36
N LEU A 159 31.97 2.71 -18.51
CA LEU A 159 32.40 4.11 -18.55
C LEU A 159 33.80 4.26 -17.94
N PRO A 160 34.58 5.28 -18.37
CA PRO A 160 35.88 5.54 -17.79
C PRO A 160 35.76 5.89 -16.30
N HIS A 161 36.67 5.38 -15.47
CA HIS A 161 36.64 5.58 -14.04
C HIS A 161 37.32 6.91 -13.62
N PRO A 162 36.77 7.68 -12.66
CA PRO A 162 35.49 7.47 -12.00
C PRO A 162 34.31 7.88 -12.89
N ALA A 163 33.36 6.95 -13.08
CA ALA A 163 32.30 7.06 -14.09
C ALA A 163 31.41 8.33 -14.00
N PRO A 164 31.07 8.87 -12.81
CA PRO A 164 30.26 10.07 -12.69
C PRO A 164 30.88 11.31 -13.35
N SER A 165 32.21 11.38 -13.41
CA SER A 165 32.93 12.52 -14.01
C SER A 165 32.75 12.62 -15.52
N TYR A 166 32.29 11.55 -16.18
CA TYR A 166 32.04 11.49 -17.62
C TYR A 166 30.56 11.60 -17.98
N MET A 167 29.69 11.93 -17.01
CA MET A 167 28.25 12.04 -17.23
C MET A 167 27.78 13.50 -17.30
N LYS A 168 26.77 13.74 -18.16
CA LYS A 168 25.98 14.98 -18.07
C LYS A 168 25.24 15.04 -16.74
N PRO A 169 25.15 16.21 -16.08
CA PRO A 169 24.48 16.36 -14.77
C PRO A 169 23.07 15.77 -14.73
N ASN A 170 22.24 16.11 -15.70
CA ASN A 170 20.85 15.63 -15.78
C ASN A 170 20.76 14.10 -15.90
N HIS A 171 21.74 13.45 -16.55
CA HIS A 171 21.75 11.99 -16.69
C HIS A 171 22.22 11.33 -15.40
N LEU A 172 23.17 11.93 -14.68
CA LEU A 172 23.62 11.46 -13.37
C LEU A 172 22.48 11.50 -12.34
N ASP A 173 21.76 12.62 -12.25
CA ASP A 173 20.66 12.75 -11.29
C ASP A 173 19.50 11.80 -11.61
N ASN A 174 19.18 11.62 -12.90
CA ASN A 174 18.21 10.61 -13.34
C ASN A 174 18.68 9.18 -13.07
N PHE A 175 19.99 8.92 -13.20
CA PHE A 175 20.57 7.62 -12.88
C PHE A 175 20.47 7.34 -11.38
N LEU A 176 20.92 8.24 -10.52
CA LEU A 176 20.88 8.06 -9.06
C LEU A 176 19.44 7.89 -8.55
N SER A 177 18.51 8.74 -9.00
CA SER A 177 17.09 8.66 -8.61
C SER A 177 16.36 7.41 -9.08
N ARG A 178 16.84 6.72 -10.13
CA ARG A 178 16.23 5.46 -10.60
C ARG A 178 16.97 4.22 -10.10
N PHE A 179 18.29 4.32 -9.96
CA PHE A 179 19.14 3.18 -9.61
C PHE A 179 19.09 2.88 -8.12
N LEU A 180 19.12 3.91 -7.25
CA LEU A 180 19.01 3.74 -5.79
C LEU A 180 17.60 3.31 -5.35
N TYR A 181 16.61 3.48 -6.22
CA TYR A 181 15.22 3.11 -5.98
C TYR A 181 14.83 1.87 -6.79
N ARG A 182 15.18 0.69 -6.28
CA ARG A 182 14.82 -0.59 -6.89
C ARG A 182 13.51 -1.14 -6.30
N ARG A 183 12.43 -1.17 -7.10
CA ARG A 183 11.08 -1.57 -6.66
C ARG A 183 11.01 -2.99 -6.09
N ASP A 184 11.77 -3.91 -6.67
CA ASP A 184 11.87 -5.32 -6.28
C ASP A 184 12.76 -5.55 -5.05
N PHE A 185 13.53 -4.54 -4.60
CA PHE A 185 14.33 -4.63 -3.38
C PHE A 185 13.47 -4.92 -2.14
N ILE A 186 12.33 -4.23 -2.02
CA ILE A 186 11.43 -4.33 -0.86
C ILE A 186 10.39 -5.45 -1.04
N LYS A 187 9.98 -5.80 -2.28
CA LYS A 187 8.74 -6.55 -2.52
C LYS A 187 8.84 -8.05 -2.23
N PRO A 188 8.15 -8.54 -1.19
CA PRO A 188 7.96 -9.96 -0.94
C PRO A 188 6.57 -10.37 -1.45
N ASN A 189 6.22 -10.04 -2.70
CA ASN A 189 4.93 -10.46 -3.28
C ASN A 189 4.77 -12.00 -3.25
N LEU A 190 5.90 -12.70 -3.24
CA LEU A 190 6.04 -14.15 -3.15
C LEU A 190 5.61 -14.71 -1.77
N PHE A 191 5.62 -13.89 -0.71
CA PHE A 191 5.24 -14.26 0.67
C PHE A 191 3.87 -13.71 1.10
N SER A 192 3.09 -13.18 0.16
CA SER A 192 1.70 -12.79 0.44
C SER A 192 0.92 -14.00 0.94
N SER A 193 0.01 -13.80 1.89
CA SER A 193 -0.84 -14.85 2.47
C SER A 193 -1.64 -15.65 1.44
N SER A 194 -1.73 -15.15 0.21
CA SER A 194 -2.47 -15.73 -0.91
C SER A 194 -1.73 -16.87 -1.61
N TYR A 195 -0.57 -17.35 -1.17
CA TYR A 195 0.12 -18.48 -1.79
C TYR A 195 0.62 -19.46 -0.73
N VAL A 196 0.07 -20.67 -0.73
CA VAL A 196 0.63 -21.82 0.01
C VAL A 196 1.76 -22.38 -0.87
N ARG A 197 3.00 -22.34 -0.38
CA ARG A 197 4.18 -22.92 -1.04
C ARG A 197 4.79 -23.97 -0.13
N SER A 198 5.44 -24.99 -0.70
CA SER A 198 6.25 -25.90 0.09
C SER A 198 7.39 -25.16 0.77
N GLY A 199 7.80 -25.61 1.96
CA GLY A 199 8.88 -25.00 2.73
C GLY A 199 10.18 -24.82 1.92
N ASN A 200 10.51 -25.80 1.07
CA ASN A 200 11.69 -25.77 0.19
C ASN A 200 11.67 -24.62 -0.82
N VAL A 201 10.52 -24.38 -1.44
CA VAL A 201 10.37 -23.27 -2.40
C VAL A 201 10.41 -21.93 -1.67
N MET A 202 9.83 -21.84 -0.47
CA MET A 202 9.90 -20.62 0.34
C MET A 202 11.33 -20.27 0.77
N TYR A 203 12.07 -21.26 1.29
CA TYR A 203 13.45 -21.06 1.74
C TYR A 203 14.40 -20.67 0.60
N SER A 204 14.39 -21.41 -0.51
CA SER A 204 15.23 -21.11 -1.69
C SER A 204 14.94 -19.72 -2.27
N THR A 205 13.65 -19.38 -2.45
CA THR A 205 13.24 -18.05 -2.96
C THR A 205 13.70 -16.93 -2.01
N TYR A 206 13.62 -17.14 -0.70
CA TYR A 206 14.05 -16.13 0.27
C TYR A 206 15.56 -15.88 0.21
N ASN A 207 16.36 -16.93 0.11
CA ASN A 207 17.82 -16.81 0.00
C ASN A 207 18.26 -16.14 -1.31
N GLU A 208 17.64 -16.49 -2.43
CA GLU A 208 17.87 -15.84 -3.73
C GLU A 208 17.55 -14.34 -3.64
N MET A 209 16.46 -13.96 -2.97
CA MET A 209 16.13 -12.55 -2.72
C MET A 209 17.19 -11.84 -1.87
N LEU A 210 17.70 -12.47 -0.82
CA LEU A 210 18.76 -11.89 0.01
C LEU A 210 20.06 -11.70 -0.79
N GLU A 211 20.40 -12.66 -1.64
CA GLU A 211 21.56 -12.58 -2.53
C GLU A 211 21.43 -11.39 -3.49
N HIS A 212 20.31 -11.27 -4.19
CA HIS A 212 20.06 -10.13 -5.08
C HIS A 212 20.07 -8.77 -4.39
N ARG A 213 19.63 -8.70 -3.12
CA ARG A 213 19.74 -7.47 -2.33
C ARG A 213 21.20 -7.16 -2.01
N SER A 214 21.98 -8.16 -1.60
CA SER A 214 23.41 -7.99 -1.29
C SER A 214 24.21 -7.54 -2.51
N GLU A 215 23.95 -8.13 -3.68
CA GLU A 215 24.52 -7.73 -4.97
C GLU A 215 24.16 -6.28 -5.28
N HIS A 216 22.90 -5.89 -5.12
CA HIS A 216 22.45 -4.54 -5.40
C HIS A 216 23.08 -3.51 -4.45
N VAL A 217 23.21 -3.83 -3.16
CA VAL A 217 23.93 -2.99 -2.20
C VAL A 217 25.38 -2.82 -2.62
N ALA A 218 26.06 -3.89 -3.04
CA ALA A 218 27.44 -3.82 -3.53
C ALA A 218 27.57 -2.93 -4.78
N MET A 219 26.63 -3.01 -5.73
CA MET A 219 26.56 -2.12 -6.89
C MET A 219 26.42 -0.65 -6.48
N CYS A 220 25.51 -0.36 -5.54
CA CYS A 220 25.31 0.98 -4.99
C CYS A 220 26.56 1.50 -4.27
N THR A 221 27.22 0.66 -3.46
CA THR A 221 28.48 1.01 -2.77
C THR A 221 29.56 1.42 -3.78
N LYS A 222 29.72 0.69 -4.88
CA LYS A 222 30.65 1.07 -5.95
C LYS A 222 30.32 2.45 -6.53
N ILE A 223 29.05 2.69 -6.89
CA ILE A 223 28.61 3.98 -7.44
C ILE A 223 28.89 5.13 -6.48
N LEU A 224 28.64 4.94 -5.18
CA LEU A 224 28.88 5.96 -4.16
C LEU A 224 30.38 6.22 -3.93
N ASN A 225 31.22 5.20 -4.02
CA ASN A 225 32.68 5.36 -4.00
C ASN A 225 33.17 6.15 -5.20
N ASP A 226 32.71 5.83 -6.42
CA ASP A 226 33.01 6.58 -7.63
C ASP A 226 32.55 8.05 -7.54
N MET A 227 31.40 8.32 -6.88
CA MET A 227 30.92 9.68 -6.59
C MET A 227 31.87 10.42 -5.64
N LYS A 228 32.34 9.75 -4.58
CA LYS A 228 33.30 10.29 -3.61
C LYS A 228 34.64 10.61 -4.26
N GLU A 229 35.16 9.71 -5.09
CA GLU A 229 36.39 9.91 -5.87
C GLU A 229 36.25 11.04 -6.90
N SER A 230 35.06 11.20 -7.47
CA SER A 230 34.73 12.33 -8.34
C SER A 230 34.57 13.65 -7.59
N GLY A 231 34.57 13.64 -6.25
CA GLY A 231 34.34 14.81 -5.39
C GLY A 231 32.91 15.36 -5.47
N LEU A 232 31.93 14.52 -5.86
CA LEU A 232 30.54 14.93 -6.03
C LEU A 232 29.76 14.70 -4.71
N PRO A 233 29.06 15.73 -4.18
CA PRO A 233 28.32 15.60 -2.93
C PRO A 233 27.05 14.74 -3.11
N LEU A 234 26.77 13.91 -2.10
CA LEU A 234 25.54 13.14 -1.99
C LEU A 234 24.44 13.99 -1.34
N SER A 235 23.20 13.81 -1.79
CA SER A 235 22.01 14.37 -1.15
C SER A 235 21.59 13.57 0.07
N ILE A 236 20.87 14.21 0.99
CA ILE A 236 20.28 13.56 2.16
C ILE A 236 19.37 12.38 1.74
N GLN A 237 18.62 12.53 0.65
CA GLN A 237 17.77 11.46 0.12
C GLN A 237 18.57 10.25 -0.35
N GLU A 238 19.67 10.47 -1.07
CA GLU A 238 20.56 9.39 -1.53
C GLU A 238 21.26 8.70 -0.36
N GLN A 239 21.71 9.47 0.63
CA GLN A 239 22.32 8.95 1.87
C GLN A 239 21.33 8.10 2.67
N ASN A 240 20.12 8.62 2.92
CA ASN A 240 19.06 7.92 3.63
C ASN A 240 18.64 6.64 2.89
N GLN A 241 18.51 6.70 1.56
CA GLN A 241 18.19 5.52 0.76
C GLN A 241 19.29 4.44 0.85
N PHE A 242 20.56 4.84 0.88
CA PHE A 242 21.67 3.90 1.06
C PHE A 242 21.71 3.30 2.47
N ILE A 243 21.48 4.09 3.51
CA ILE A 243 21.34 3.60 4.90
C ILE A 243 20.19 2.59 4.98
N PHE A 244 19.04 2.93 4.40
CA PHE A 244 17.88 2.04 4.31
C PHE A 244 18.22 0.71 3.64
N MET A 245 18.89 0.72 2.48
CA MET A 245 19.26 -0.50 1.77
C MET A 245 20.28 -1.34 2.54
N SER A 246 21.24 -0.70 3.19
CA SER A 246 22.34 -1.37 3.91
C SER A 246 21.87 -2.16 5.13
N PHE A 247 20.84 -1.65 5.82
CA PHE A 247 20.26 -2.26 7.03
C PHE A 247 18.83 -2.76 6.84
N PHE A 248 18.41 -2.97 5.59
CA PHE A 248 17.05 -3.41 5.30
C PHE A 248 16.79 -4.79 5.91
N LYS A 249 15.72 -4.87 6.72
CA LYS A 249 15.22 -6.12 7.29
C LYS A 249 13.74 -6.28 6.93
N ASP A 250 13.38 -7.48 6.51
CA ASP A 250 12.00 -7.82 6.18
C ASP A 250 11.09 -7.72 7.41
N ARG A 251 9.78 -7.74 7.16
CA ARG A 251 8.78 -7.68 8.22
C ARG A 251 8.79 -8.96 9.06
N ALA A 252 8.52 -8.84 10.36
CA ALA A 252 8.50 -9.96 11.30
C ALA A 252 7.57 -11.10 10.83
N ASP A 253 6.41 -10.78 10.25
CA ASP A 253 5.46 -11.77 9.70
C ASP A 253 6.00 -12.58 8.52
N ILE A 254 6.99 -12.05 7.80
CA ILE A 254 7.66 -12.76 6.69
C ILE A 254 8.77 -13.64 7.26
N ILE A 255 9.58 -13.07 8.16
CA ILE A 255 10.68 -13.78 8.81
C ILE A 255 10.16 -15.02 9.53
N GLU A 256 9.08 -14.87 10.32
CA GLU A 256 8.42 -15.98 11.02
C GLU A 256 7.96 -17.09 10.07
N LYS A 257 7.39 -16.74 8.91
CA LYS A 257 6.98 -17.75 7.90
C LYS A 257 8.16 -18.52 7.34
N VAL A 258 9.29 -17.84 7.08
CA VAL A 258 10.50 -18.48 6.59
C VAL A 258 11.10 -19.38 7.67
N GLU A 259 11.15 -18.91 8.92
CA GLU A 259 11.62 -19.71 10.06
C GLU A 259 10.76 -20.97 10.27
N ASN A 260 9.44 -20.85 10.20
CA ASN A 260 8.52 -22.00 10.28
C ASN A 260 8.73 -22.96 9.12
N SER A 261 8.93 -22.45 7.90
CA SER A 261 9.28 -23.28 6.73
C SER A 261 10.59 -24.04 6.94
N ILE A 262 11.59 -23.43 7.56
CA ILE A 262 12.87 -24.08 7.88
C ILE A 262 12.69 -25.17 8.92
N LYS A 263 11.85 -24.94 9.95
CA LYS A 263 11.54 -25.97 10.95
C LYS A 263 10.90 -27.20 10.30
N GLU A 264 9.90 -27.00 9.45
CA GLU A 264 9.25 -28.08 8.68
C GLU A 264 10.26 -28.88 7.85
N LEU A 265 11.21 -28.21 7.19
CA LEU A 265 12.25 -28.86 6.40
C LEU A 265 13.24 -29.65 7.25
N LYS A 266 13.65 -29.12 8.41
CA LYS A 266 14.53 -29.83 9.34
C LYS A 266 13.88 -31.11 9.86
N GLU A 267 12.58 -31.06 10.13
CA GLU A 267 11.79 -32.22 10.56
C GLU A 267 11.64 -33.26 9.44
N THR A 268 11.54 -32.82 8.18
CA THR A 268 11.31 -33.70 7.03
C THR A 268 12.59 -34.32 6.46
N ASP A 269 13.67 -33.54 6.34
CA ASP A 269 14.90 -33.94 5.63
C ASP A 269 16.00 -34.47 6.58
N GLY A 270 15.82 -34.37 7.90
CA GLY A 270 16.75 -34.89 8.91
C GLY A 270 18.15 -34.26 8.91
N GLN A 271 18.38 -33.19 8.15
CA GLN A 271 19.64 -32.48 8.04
C GLN A 271 19.57 -31.06 8.63
N ASN A 272 20.62 -30.66 9.35
CA ASN A 272 20.80 -29.29 9.89
C ASN A 272 21.24 -28.25 8.82
N SER A 273 21.07 -28.53 7.52
CA SER A 273 21.73 -27.82 6.42
C SER A 273 21.02 -26.55 5.92
N TYR A 274 20.05 -26.03 6.68
CA TYR A 274 19.27 -24.83 6.30
C TYR A 274 19.62 -23.61 7.19
N PRO A 275 20.78 -22.95 7.00
CA PRO A 275 21.09 -21.71 7.70
C PRO A 275 20.24 -20.57 7.17
N LEU A 276 19.67 -19.75 8.06
CA LEU A 276 19.03 -18.50 7.67
C LEU A 276 20.13 -17.46 7.45
N ARG A 277 20.27 -16.94 6.23
CA ARG A 277 21.15 -15.77 6.00
C ARG A 277 20.56 -14.59 6.75
N HIS A 278 21.31 -14.01 7.68
CA HIS A 278 20.89 -12.81 8.41
C HIS A 278 21.18 -11.57 7.56
N ALA A 279 20.27 -10.60 7.59
CA ALA A 279 20.56 -9.25 7.09
C ALA A 279 21.62 -8.59 7.99
N ASN A 280 22.30 -7.55 7.49
CA ASN A 280 23.23 -6.78 8.32
C ASN A 280 22.51 -6.24 9.56
N ASP A 281 23.04 -6.53 10.74
CA ASP A 281 22.47 -6.07 12.00
C ASP A 281 22.69 -4.56 12.17
N PHE A 282 21.67 -3.89 12.70
CA PHE A 282 21.74 -2.49 13.09
C PHE A 282 21.76 -2.40 14.62
N ASP A 283 22.85 -1.89 15.18
CA ASP A 283 23.06 -1.79 16.62
C ASP A 283 23.28 -0.36 17.11
N TRP A 284 23.38 -0.19 18.43
CA TRP A 284 23.63 1.10 19.07
C TRP A 284 24.93 1.75 18.59
N ASN A 285 25.98 0.97 18.36
CA ASN A 285 27.27 1.49 17.94
C ASN A 285 27.20 2.06 16.52
N ILE A 286 26.56 1.34 15.60
CA ILE A 286 26.28 1.78 14.23
C ILE A 286 25.42 3.04 14.25
N TYR A 287 24.38 3.08 15.09
CA TYR A 287 23.55 4.27 15.27
C TYR A 287 24.38 5.49 15.72
N GLN A 288 25.25 5.33 16.71
CA GLN A 288 26.11 6.43 17.18
C GLN A 288 27.12 6.87 16.12
N LEU A 289 27.71 5.94 15.36
CA LEU A 289 28.60 6.27 14.25
C LEU A 289 27.90 7.09 13.17
N ILE A 290 26.69 6.70 12.78
CA ILE A 290 25.88 7.47 11.84
C ILE A 290 25.56 8.83 12.45
N LYS A 291 25.07 8.89 13.69
CA LYS A 291 24.77 10.16 14.37
C LYS A 291 25.96 11.12 14.39
N GLN A 292 27.17 10.61 14.62
CA GLN A 292 28.41 11.38 14.58
C GLN A 292 28.77 11.86 13.17
N GLN A 293 28.64 11.01 12.14
CA GLN A 293 28.94 11.36 10.75
C GLN A 293 28.05 12.46 10.18
N PHE A 294 26.82 12.59 10.69
CA PHE A 294 25.88 13.64 10.28
C PHE A 294 25.89 14.87 11.19
N ASN A 295 26.54 14.78 12.36
CA ASN A 295 26.71 15.89 13.31
C ASN A 295 28.02 16.64 13.06
N ASP A 296 28.24 17.14 11.84
CA ASP A 296 29.20 18.25 11.67
C ASP A 296 28.72 19.43 12.54
N GLU A 297 29.63 20.04 13.31
CA GLU A 297 29.46 20.79 14.57
C GLU A 297 28.45 21.95 14.62
N ALA A 298 27.67 22.21 13.55
CA ALA A 298 26.65 23.25 13.50
C ALA A 298 25.25 22.81 13.00
N THR A 299 25.08 21.58 12.49
CA THR A 299 23.81 21.16 11.86
C THR A 299 23.18 19.96 12.56
N LYS A 300 21.97 20.17 13.10
CA LYS A 300 21.12 19.13 13.67
C LYS A 300 20.70 18.13 12.57
N LEU A 301 20.61 16.84 12.92
CA LEU A 301 20.11 15.78 12.02
C LEU A 301 18.76 16.16 11.38
N ASN A 302 18.64 15.94 10.07
CA ASN A 302 17.40 16.17 9.35
C ASN A 302 16.30 15.17 9.79
N VAL A 303 15.05 15.62 9.84
CA VAL A 303 13.86 14.79 10.15
C VAL A 303 13.78 13.55 9.24
N ASP A 304 14.10 13.67 7.96
CA ASP A 304 14.10 12.53 7.02
C ASP A 304 15.10 11.44 7.41
N THR A 305 16.26 11.84 7.96
CA THR A 305 17.28 10.92 8.46
C THR A 305 16.81 10.28 9.76
N TYR A 306 16.18 11.04 10.66
CA TYR A 306 15.51 10.46 11.83
C TYR A 306 14.44 9.44 11.44
N ASN A 307 13.59 9.73 10.45
CA ASN A 307 12.56 8.82 9.96
C ASN A 307 13.17 7.51 9.42
N THR A 308 14.27 7.61 8.68
CA THR A 308 14.99 6.45 8.14
C THR A 308 15.57 5.58 9.25
N LEU A 309 16.28 6.19 10.21
CA LEU A 309 16.87 5.49 11.35
C LEU A 309 15.81 4.90 12.27
N LEU A 310 14.71 5.61 12.50
CA LEU A 310 13.58 5.15 13.28
C LEU A 310 12.95 3.91 12.65
N PHE A 311 12.72 3.91 11.33
CA PHE A 311 12.22 2.75 10.60
C PHE A 311 13.14 1.53 10.76
N ILE A 312 14.46 1.72 10.61
CA ILE A 312 15.45 0.63 10.73
C ILE A 312 15.49 0.12 12.17
N ALA A 313 15.56 1.01 13.16
CA ALA A 313 15.58 0.63 14.58
C ALA A 313 14.35 -0.20 14.97
N MET A 314 13.15 0.20 14.50
CA MET A 314 11.91 -0.55 14.72
C MET A 314 11.94 -1.95 14.07
N ARG A 315 12.54 -2.09 12.88
CA ARG A 315 12.68 -3.39 12.20
C ARG A 315 13.65 -4.33 12.89
N HIS A 316 14.70 -3.78 13.49
CA HIS A 316 15.74 -4.53 14.19
C HIS A 316 15.43 -4.77 15.68
N GLY A 317 14.32 -4.24 16.20
CA GLY A 317 13.96 -4.37 17.62
C GLY A 317 14.88 -3.58 18.56
N ARG A 318 15.46 -2.46 18.08
CA ARG A 318 16.37 -1.60 18.85
C ARG A 318 15.61 -0.51 19.59
N HIS A 319 14.99 -0.90 20.71
CA HIS A 319 14.19 -0.01 21.56
C HIS A 319 15.01 1.13 22.18
N ASP A 320 16.28 0.87 22.45
CA ASP A 320 17.28 1.84 22.91
C ASP A 320 17.45 2.99 21.91
N VAL A 321 17.63 2.66 20.62
CA VAL A 321 17.75 3.66 19.54
C VAL A 321 16.44 4.43 19.34
N VAL A 322 15.30 3.73 19.37
CA VAL A 322 13.97 4.37 19.25
C VAL A 322 13.77 5.41 20.36
N ALA A 323 14.11 5.07 21.61
CA ALA A 323 13.99 5.98 22.74
C ALA A 323 14.87 7.24 22.58
N ASP A 324 16.13 7.10 22.14
CA ASP A 324 17.02 8.25 21.89
C ASP A 324 16.49 9.16 20.76
N ILE A 325 15.97 8.58 19.67
CA ILE A 325 15.40 9.36 18.57
C ILE A 325 14.15 10.12 19.04
N LEU A 326 13.26 9.47 19.78
CA LEU A 326 12.05 10.12 20.30
C LEU A 326 12.39 11.26 21.27
N LYS A 327 13.43 11.09 22.08
CA LYS A 327 13.99 12.16 22.91
C LYS A 327 14.42 13.37 22.10
N ASN A 328 15.22 13.15 21.05
CA ASN A 328 15.68 14.23 20.17
C ASN A 328 14.54 14.97 19.44
N LEU A 329 13.42 14.29 19.19
CA LEU A 329 12.22 14.84 18.55
C LEU A 329 11.24 15.49 19.55
N GLY A 330 11.53 15.45 20.85
CA GLY A 330 10.67 16.03 21.89
C GLY A 330 9.43 15.18 22.20
N PHE A 331 9.53 13.86 22.03
CA PHE A 331 8.51 12.87 22.38
C PHE A 331 8.83 12.06 23.64
N ASP A 332 9.74 12.56 24.49
CA ASP A 332 10.10 11.94 25.79
C ASP A 332 8.86 11.58 26.63
N ASP A 333 7.92 12.52 26.70
CA ASP A 333 6.68 12.39 27.48
C ASP A 333 5.76 11.26 26.98
N ILE A 334 5.89 10.84 25.71
CA ILE A 334 5.08 9.75 25.14
C ILE A 334 5.47 8.42 25.77
N LEU A 335 6.77 8.18 26.00
CA LEU A 335 7.27 6.90 26.52
C LEU A 335 7.29 6.85 28.05
N ASN A 336 7.71 7.91 28.74
CA ASN A 336 8.13 7.79 30.15
C ASN A 336 7.14 8.33 31.19
N ASN A 337 5.95 8.82 30.82
CA ASN A 337 4.93 9.39 31.73
C ASN A 337 5.38 10.58 32.62
N GLU A 338 6.66 10.88 32.69
CA GLU A 338 7.22 12.04 33.38
C GLU A 338 7.19 13.24 32.44
N LYS A 339 6.56 14.35 32.89
CA LYS A 339 6.68 15.65 32.22
C LYS A 339 8.11 16.16 32.44
N HIS A 340 9.01 15.85 31.53
CA HIS A 340 10.35 16.46 31.59
C HIS A 340 10.32 17.83 30.95
N ILE A 341 11.10 18.73 31.55
CA ILE A 341 11.26 20.11 31.12
C ILE A 341 11.76 20.11 29.67
N LEU A 342 11.12 20.93 28.83
CA LEU A 342 11.41 21.16 27.40
C LEU A 342 12.93 21.15 27.10
N ASN A 343 13.47 19.99 26.75
CA ASN A 343 14.76 19.94 26.07
C ASN A 343 14.58 20.56 24.67
N GLU A 344 15.57 21.32 24.23
CA GLU A 344 15.58 21.93 22.91
C GLU A 344 15.28 20.89 21.82
N LYS A 345 14.12 21.02 21.15
CA LYS A 345 13.76 20.12 20.05
C LYS A 345 14.83 20.22 18.98
N ASN A 346 15.40 19.08 18.60
CA ASN A 346 16.43 19.08 17.56
C ASN A 346 15.82 19.22 16.17
N ALA A 347 14.64 18.64 15.96
CA ALA A 347 13.87 18.80 14.74
C ALA A 347 12.36 18.68 15.04
N ALA A 348 11.52 19.34 14.25
CA ALA A 348 10.08 19.20 14.36
C ALA A 348 9.63 17.89 13.68
N PRO A 349 8.88 17.01 14.37
CA PRO A 349 8.44 15.76 13.79
C PRO A 349 7.45 16.02 12.65
N ASP A 350 7.59 15.25 11.57
CA ASP A 350 6.70 15.35 10.42
C ASP A 350 5.63 14.23 10.45
N ARG A 351 4.80 14.20 9.42
CA ARG A 351 3.78 13.16 9.28
C ARG A 351 4.39 11.76 9.20
N GLU A 352 5.52 11.61 8.50
CA GLU A 352 6.16 10.31 8.33
C GLU A 352 6.71 9.79 9.66
N THR A 353 7.24 10.67 10.51
CA THR A 353 7.62 10.38 11.89
C THR A 353 6.44 9.80 12.67
N LEU A 354 5.28 10.45 12.65
CA LEU A 354 4.11 10.01 13.40
C LEU A 354 3.50 8.72 12.85
N ASP A 355 3.48 8.54 11.53
CA ASP A 355 3.05 7.29 10.88
C ASP A 355 3.92 6.08 11.30
N LEU A 356 5.22 6.31 11.56
CA LEU A 356 6.15 5.30 12.09
C LEU A 356 5.90 5.04 13.58
N ILE A 357 5.79 6.10 14.38
CA ILE A 357 5.54 6.00 15.83
C ILE A 357 4.24 5.26 16.13
N LEU A 358 3.12 5.64 15.49
CA LEU A 358 1.84 4.95 15.66
C LEU A 358 1.94 3.46 15.28
N GLY A 359 2.69 3.15 14.22
CA GLY A 359 2.91 1.78 13.78
C GLY A 359 3.68 0.94 14.82
N TYR A 360 4.68 1.54 15.46
CA TYR A 360 5.48 0.88 16.49
C TYR A 360 4.74 0.75 17.83
N LEU A 361 4.07 1.81 18.30
CA LEU A 361 3.35 1.79 19.57
C LEU A 361 2.18 0.79 19.59
N SER A 362 1.62 0.49 18.41
CA SER A 362 0.58 -0.54 18.24
C SER A 362 1.11 -1.95 17.97
N SER A 363 2.42 -2.12 17.78
CA SER A 363 3.03 -3.39 17.40
C SER A 363 3.00 -4.42 18.52
N LYS A 364 3.11 -5.70 18.16
CA LYS A 364 3.11 -6.80 19.14
C LYS A 364 4.36 -6.74 20.01
N GLU A 365 5.50 -6.47 19.39
CA GLU A 365 6.81 -6.41 20.03
C GLU A 365 6.86 -5.32 21.11
N PHE A 366 6.37 -4.12 20.82
CA PHE A 366 6.32 -3.06 21.82
C PHE A 366 5.39 -3.41 22.97
N ARG A 367 4.23 -4.01 22.68
CA ARG A 367 3.26 -4.44 23.71
C ARG A 367 3.83 -5.49 24.65
N GLU A 368 4.61 -6.43 24.13
CA GLU A 368 5.30 -7.47 24.92
C GLU A 368 6.34 -6.84 25.88
N ILE A 369 7.00 -5.75 25.47
CA ILE A 369 8.04 -5.09 26.27
C ILE A 369 7.47 -4.10 27.29
N SER A 370 6.54 -3.23 26.87
CA SER A 370 6.01 -2.18 27.73
C SER A 370 4.86 -2.64 28.62
N GLY A 371 4.22 -3.76 28.28
CA GLY A 371 2.92 -4.15 28.80
C GLY A 371 1.76 -3.42 28.10
N ASN A 372 0.57 -4.04 28.15
CA ASN A 372 -0.60 -3.60 27.38
C ASN A 372 -1.10 -2.19 27.76
N GLN A 373 -1.17 -1.87 29.05
CA GLN A 373 -1.66 -0.56 29.52
C GLN A 373 -0.73 0.59 29.12
N ASN A 374 0.59 0.38 29.20
CA ASN A 374 1.58 1.39 28.81
C ASN A 374 1.58 1.62 27.29
N SER A 375 1.42 0.56 26.49
CA SER A 375 1.27 0.67 25.04
C SER A 375 0.03 1.49 24.65
N ILE A 376 -1.11 1.25 25.30
CA ILE A 376 -2.34 2.04 25.08
C ILE A 376 -2.15 3.50 25.49
N SER A 377 -1.52 3.76 26.64
CA SER A 377 -1.24 5.12 27.12
C SER A 377 -0.34 5.89 26.15
N ALA A 378 0.79 5.30 25.75
CA ALA A 378 1.72 5.90 24.79
C ALA A 378 1.04 6.17 23.44
N PHE A 379 0.25 5.20 22.94
CA PHE A 379 -0.51 5.38 21.71
C PHE A 379 -1.56 6.50 21.82
N SER A 380 -2.25 6.61 22.96
CA SER A 380 -3.22 7.69 23.22
C SER A 380 -2.56 9.06 23.19
N LYS A 381 -1.38 9.21 23.80
CA LYS A 381 -0.61 10.46 23.76
C LYS A 381 -0.16 10.84 22.35
N ALA A 382 0.23 9.85 21.54
CA ALA A 382 0.56 10.10 20.14
C ALA A 382 -0.67 10.58 19.34
N ILE A 383 -1.85 10.04 19.61
CA ILE A 383 -3.12 10.53 19.05
C ILE A 383 -3.43 11.94 19.55
N ASP A 384 -3.28 12.24 20.84
CA ASP A 384 -3.52 13.58 21.37
C ASP A 384 -2.55 14.62 20.78
N TYR A 385 -1.29 14.24 20.57
CA TYR A 385 -0.34 15.08 19.85
C TYR A 385 -0.83 15.36 18.42
N LEU A 386 -1.32 14.34 17.72
CA LEU A 386 -1.98 14.50 16.42
C LEU A 386 -3.29 15.28 16.49
N ALA A 387 -4.03 15.29 17.59
CA ALA A 387 -5.24 16.08 17.73
C ALA A 387 -4.94 17.56 18.01
N ASN A 388 -3.81 17.87 18.67
CA ASN A 388 -3.46 19.22 19.09
C ASN A 388 -2.45 19.94 18.17
N SER A 389 -1.74 19.21 17.30
CA SER A 389 -0.64 19.78 16.49
C SER A 389 -1.09 20.43 15.18
N ASN A 390 -1.22 21.76 15.14
CA ASN A 390 -1.62 22.47 13.92
C ASN A 390 -0.59 22.43 12.78
N HIS A 391 0.68 22.15 13.07
CA HIS A 391 1.75 22.10 12.06
C HIS A 391 1.62 20.87 11.14
N ILE A 392 1.21 19.71 11.67
CA ILE A 392 1.01 18.49 10.90
C ILE A 392 -0.31 18.53 10.13
N THR A 393 -0.24 18.32 8.82
CA THR A 393 -1.42 18.14 7.97
C THR A 393 -1.95 16.71 8.14
N LEU A 394 -3.21 16.59 8.60
CA LEU A 394 -3.89 15.30 8.69
C LEU A 394 -4.33 14.86 7.30
N ASP A 395 -4.15 13.58 6.97
CA ASP A 395 -4.63 12.97 5.74
C ASP A 395 -5.31 11.62 6.03
N VAL A 396 -5.95 11.03 5.01
CA VAL A 396 -6.58 9.70 5.14
C VAL A 396 -5.58 8.61 5.57
N ARG A 397 -4.29 8.74 5.22
CA ARG A 397 -3.29 7.72 5.54
C ARG A 397 -2.98 7.67 7.03
N THR A 398 -2.83 8.83 7.67
CA THR A 398 -2.63 8.93 9.11
C THR A 398 -3.87 8.42 9.85
N ILE A 399 -5.09 8.74 9.39
CA ILE A 399 -6.31 8.17 9.98
C ILE A 399 -6.32 6.64 9.84
N ASN A 400 -6.00 6.10 8.67
CA ASN A 400 -5.92 4.65 8.46
C ASN A 400 -4.87 3.98 9.36
N LYS A 401 -3.77 4.67 9.68
CA LYS A 401 -2.75 4.19 10.62
C LYS A 401 -3.28 4.14 12.05
N VAL A 402 -4.04 5.15 12.48
CA VAL A 402 -4.72 5.15 13.78
C VAL A 402 -5.75 4.02 13.84
N THR A 403 -6.63 3.90 12.85
CA THR A 403 -7.62 2.80 12.78
C THR A 403 -6.94 1.44 12.85
N LYS A 404 -5.85 1.24 12.09
CA LYS A 404 -5.08 -0.01 12.12
C LYS A 404 -4.46 -0.26 13.49
N GLY A 405 -3.85 0.76 14.11
CA GLY A 405 -3.24 0.64 15.43
C GLY A 405 -4.25 0.28 16.52
N LEU A 406 -5.44 0.88 16.49
CA LEU A 406 -6.55 0.54 17.39
C LEU A 406 -6.97 -0.93 17.23
N THR A 407 -7.14 -1.40 15.98
CA THR A 407 -7.49 -2.81 15.71
C THR A 407 -6.38 -3.78 16.11
N ASP A 408 -5.11 -3.46 15.86
CA ASP A 408 -3.96 -4.29 16.23
C ASP A 408 -3.85 -4.41 17.77
N MET A 409 -4.22 -3.35 18.49
CA MET A 409 -4.32 -3.32 19.96
C MET A 409 -5.58 -3.97 20.53
N LYS A 410 -6.45 -4.55 19.69
CA LYS A 410 -7.74 -5.15 20.08
C LYS A 410 -8.78 -4.15 20.63
N ASN A 411 -8.59 -2.84 20.44
CA ASN A 411 -9.55 -1.78 20.78
C ASN A 411 -10.47 -1.51 19.58
N ILE A 412 -11.33 -2.50 19.26
CA ILE A 412 -12.18 -2.47 18.05
C ILE A 412 -13.28 -1.41 18.16
N GLU A 413 -13.81 -1.18 19.36
CA GLU A 413 -14.92 -0.24 19.59
C GLU A 413 -14.50 1.21 19.28
N GLU A 414 -13.29 1.61 19.67
CA GLU A 414 -12.72 2.92 19.34
C GLU A 414 -12.41 3.05 17.85
N ALA A 415 -11.99 1.97 17.18
CA ALA A 415 -11.81 1.95 15.74
C ALA A 415 -13.15 2.09 15.00
N GLU A 416 -14.20 1.42 15.47
CA GLU A 416 -15.57 1.55 14.97
C GLU A 416 -16.08 2.98 15.14
N PHE A 417 -15.86 3.58 16.31
CA PHE A 417 -16.23 4.97 16.59
C PHE A 417 -15.52 5.95 15.66
N LEU A 418 -14.21 5.82 15.47
CA LEU A 418 -13.43 6.67 14.56
C LEU A 418 -13.94 6.58 13.11
N VAL A 419 -14.12 5.36 12.59
CA VAL A 419 -14.56 5.15 11.20
C VAL A 419 -16.01 5.58 11.01
N SER A 420 -16.89 5.27 11.94
CA SER A 420 -18.30 5.67 11.82
C SER A 420 -18.47 7.18 11.86
N ARG A 421 -17.78 7.88 12.75
CA ARG A 421 -17.90 9.33 12.89
C ARG A 421 -17.30 10.11 11.72
N LEU A 422 -16.26 9.59 11.07
CA LEU A 422 -15.58 10.28 9.97
C LEU A 422 -16.07 9.87 8.58
N PHE A 423 -16.48 8.62 8.41
CA PHE A 423 -16.68 8.02 7.08
C PHE A 423 -17.98 7.24 6.93
N ILE A 424 -18.89 7.23 7.90
CA ILE A 424 -20.19 6.58 7.72
C ILE A 424 -21.26 7.64 7.92
N ASP A 425 -22.00 7.92 6.85
CA ASP A 425 -23.12 8.83 6.90
C ASP A 425 -24.40 8.01 7.11
N PRO A 426 -25.02 8.06 8.30
CA PRO A 426 -26.25 7.32 8.55
C PRO A 426 -27.44 7.84 7.74
N LEU A 427 -27.34 9.05 7.19
CA LEU A 427 -28.37 9.69 6.36
C LEU A 427 -28.11 9.50 4.86
N PHE A 428 -27.18 8.63 4.47
CA PHE A 428 -26.87 8.38 3.07
C PHE A 428 -28.08 7.78 2.33
N GLU A 429 -28.90 8.66 1.77
CA GLU A 429 -29.90 8.36 0.77
C GLU A 429 -29.29 8.57 -0.62
N ASP A 430 -29.55 7.61 -1.51
CA ASP A 430 -29.02 7.49 -2.88
C ASP A 430 -29.61 8.60 -3.79
N THR A 431 -29.38 9.87 -3.44
CA THR A 431 -29.98 11.04 -4.08
C THR A 431 -29.13 11.54 -5.26
N GLU A 432 -29.77 12.19 -6.23
CA GLU A 432 -29.13 12.68 -7.47
C GLU A 432 -28.03 13.72 -7.22
N LYS A 433 -28.05 14.42 -6.07
CA LYS A 433 -27.01 15.39 -5.69
C LYS A 433 -25.63 14.73 -5.56
N THR A 434 -25.59 13.46 -5.14
CA THR A 434 -24.37 12.66 -5.13
C THR A 434 -23.90 12.32 -6.56
N LEU A 435 -24.78 12.27 -7.57
CA LEU A 435 -24.41 11.94 -8.96
C LEU A 435 -23.52 13.01 -9.63
N LEU A 436 -23.64 14.29 -9.26
CA LEU A 436 -22.80 15.36 -9.79
C LEU A 436 -21.40 15.43 -9.16
N GLU A 437 -21.25 15.11 -7.87
CA GLU A 437 -19.92 15.01 -7.25
C GLU A 437 -19.09 13.85 -7.84
N LYS A 438 -19.73 12.84 -8.44
CA LYS A 438 -19.13 11.61 -9.00
C LYS A 438 -18.43 11.76 -10.34
N SER A 439 -18.53 12.91 -11.00
CA SER A 439 -17.77 13.16 -12.24
C SER A 439 -16.44 13.86 -12.00
N ASN A 440 -16.06 14.15 -10.74
CA ASN A 440 -14.75 14.73 -10.47
C ASN A 440 -13.66 13.65 -10.65
N PRO A 441 -12.77 13.76 -11.66
CA PRO A 441 -11.69 12.80 -11.89
C PRO A 441 -10.70 12.70 -10.71
N GLU A 442 -10.68 13.70 -9.83
CA GLU A 442 -9.90 13.68 -8.60
C GLU A 442 -10.36 12.58 -7.63
N LEU A 443 -11.64 12.23 -7.60
CA LEU A 443 -12.14 11.17 -6.73
C LEU A 443 -11.50 9.81 -7.04
N ASP A 444 -11.18 9.56 -8.30
CA ASP A 444 -10.48 8.33 -8.67
C ASP A 444 -9.05 8.29 -8.11
N LEU A 445 -8.38 9.44 -7.95
CA LEU A 445 -7.08 9.52 -7.29
C LEU A 445 -7.17 9.05 -5.82
N TYR A 446 -8.21 9.49 -5.11
CA TYR A 446 -8.41 9.15 -3.70
C TYR A 446 -8.70 7.68 -3.43
N LYS A 447 -9.34 7.00 -4.40
CA LYS A 447 -9.54 5.54 -4.33
C LYS A 447 -8.20 4.78 -4.23
N ALA A 448 -7.09 5.40 -4.64
CA ALA A 448 -5.73 4.86 -4.51
C ALA A 448 -5.59 3.45 -5.08
N LEU A 449 -6.23 3.22 -6.24
CA LEU A 449 -6.38 1.91 -6.89
C LEU A 449 -5.04 1.42 -7.46
N THR A 450 -4.23 2.33 -7.97
CA THR A 450 -2.91 2.04 -8.55
C THR A 450 -1.75 2.52 -7.65
N ALA A 451 -0.52 2.11 -7.97
CA ALA A 451 0.67 2.68 -7.34
C ALA A 451 0.85 4.17 -7.72
N ASP A 452 0.45 4.51 -8.94
CA ASP A 452 0.57 5.84 -9.53
C ASP A 452 -0.36 6.81 -8.79
N ASP A 453 -1.59 6.37 -8.49
CA ASP A 453 -2.55 7.13 -7.68
C ASP A 453 -1.95 7.49 -6.31
N LYS A 454 -1.27 6.53 -5.67
CA LYS A 454 -0.64 6.75 -4.35
C LYS A 454 0.53 7.72 -4.43
N GLN A 455 1.33 7.65 -5.49
CA GLN A 455 2.44 8.57 -5.70
C GLN A 455 1.95 9.98 -6.01
N LEU A 456 0.96 10.12 -6.88
CA LEU A 456 0.33 11.40 -7.22
C LEU A 456 -0.29 12.04 -5.96
N TYR A 457 -1.02 11.26 -5.17
CA TYR A 457 -1.56 11.72 -3.89
C TYR A 457 -0.44 12.19 -2.93
N LYS A 458 0.67 11.43 -2.82
CA LYS A 458 1.84 11.85 -2.00
C LYS A 458 2.45 13.15 -2.51
N LYS A 459 2.55 13.36 -3.82
CA LYS A 459 3.06 14.60 -4.44
C LYS A 459 2.14 15.78 -4.14
N LEU A 460 0.82 15.63 -4.31
CA LEU A 460 -0.15 16.69 -4.00
C LEU A 460 -0.15 17.09 -2.53
N LEU A 461 -0.02 16.13 -1.62
CA LEU A 461 0.11 16.43 -0.19
C LEU A 461 1.38 17.22 0.12
N ARG A 462 2.52 16.85 -0.49
CA ARG A 462 3.76 17.62 -0.34
C ARG A 462 3.61 19.05 -0.86
N LEU A 463 2.93 19.23 -1.99
CA LEU A 463 2.63 20.58 -2.51
C LEU A 463 1.80 21.39 -1.52
N TYR A 464 0.78 20.78 -0.93
CA TYR A 464 -0.04 21.42 0.09
C TYR A 464 0.80 21.80 1.33
N ASP A 465 1.63 20.89 1.83
CA ASP A 465 2.52 21.16 2.97
C ASP A 465 3.52 22.31 2.67
N ASN A 466 4.12 22.30 1.47
CA ASN A 466 5.00 23.37 0.99
C ASN A 466 4.27 24.71 0.92
N LEU A 467 3.06 24.74 0.37
CA LEU A 467 2.22 25.95 0.31
C LEU A 467 1.92 26.48 1.71
N LYS A 468 1.55 25.60 2.64
CA LYS A 468 1.28 25.96 4.03
C LYS A 468 2.50 26.61 4.68
N GLN A 469 3.68 26.05 4.47
CA GLN A 469 4.94 26.57 5.01
C GLN A 469 5.28 27.94 4.41
N ILE A 470 5.18 28.08 3.09
CA ILE A 470 5.48 29.36 2.40
C ILE A 470 4.51 30.45 2.86
N LEU A 471 3.21 30.17 2.86
CA LEU A 471 2.21 31.15 3.29
C LEU A 471 2.40 31.52 4.77
N SER A 472 2.72 30.55 5.63
CA SER A 472 3.06 30.83 7.04
C SER A 472 4.29 31.74 7.16
N SER A 473 5.32 31.54 6.33
CA SER A 473 6.51 32.41 6.30
C SER A 473 6.20 33.85 5.86
N GLN A 474 5.11 34.03 5.10
CA GLN A 474 4.59 35.32 4.67
C GLN A 474 3.54 35.89 5.65
N ASN A 475 3.41 35.33 6.86
CA ASN A 475 2.39 35.68 7.87
C ASN A 475 0.93 35.48 7.41
N ILE A 476 0.68 34.63 6.41
CA ILE A 476 -0.65 34.27 5.93
C ILE A 476 -1.06 32.96 6.61
N GLN A 477 -2.00 33.04 7.56
CA GLN A 477 -2.50 31.87 8.32
C GLN A 477 -3.81 31.29 7.77
N ASP A 478 -4.42 31.95 6.79
CA ASP A 478 -5.69 31.56 6.18
C ASP A 478 -5.49 30.51 5.08
N MET A 479 -5.24 29.26 5.48
CA MET A 479 -5.19 28.13 4.55
C MET A 479 -6.50 27.35 4.61
N GLU A 480 -7.18 27.26 3.46
CA GLU A 480 -8.40 26.47 3.30
C GLU A 480 -8.09 25.00 3.59
N PRO A 481 -8.81 24.36 4.53
CA PRO A 481 -8.63 22.93 4.76
C PRO A 481 -9.29 22.13 3.61
N TYR A 482 -8.95 20.84 3.51
CA TYR A 482 -9.45 19.96 2.47
C TYR A 482 -10.27 18.79 3.02
N LYS A 483 -11.22 18.31 2.22
CA LYS A 483 -12.09 17.19 2.55
C LYS A 483 -11.31 15.87 2.50
N LEU A 484 -11.38 15.07 3.58
CA LEU A 484 -10.77 13.72 3.57
C LEU A 484 -11.72 12.73 2.91
N MET A 485 -11.19 11.94 1.98
CA MET A 485 -11.92 10.82 1.36
C MET A 485 -11.36 9.49 1.85
N PRO A 486 -12.21 8.55 2.28
CA PRO A 486 -11.75 7.23 2.70
C PRO A 486 -11.29 6.40 1.50
N ASN A 487 -10.46 5.41 1.76
CA ASN A 487 -10.06 4.39 0.79
C ASN A 487 -10.20 2.99 1.41
N GLU A 488 -9.86 1.93 0.64
CA GLU A 488 -9.91 0.55 1.15
C GLU A 488 -9.16 0.40 2.50
N GLY A 489 -8.07 1.14 2.70
CA GLY A 489 -7.28 1.13 3.92
C GLY A 489 -7.99 1.69 5.16
N SER A 490 -9.05 2.47 5.00
CA SER A 490 -9.86 3.03 6.09
C SER A 490 -10.76 1.97 6.72
N PHE A 491 -11.21 1.01 5.92
CA PHE A 491 -12.21 0.01 6.32
C PHE A 491 -11.60 -1.39 6.50
N ARG A 492 -10.54 -1.72 5.75
CA ARG A 492 -9.91 -3.04 5.77
C ARG A 492 -9.46 -3.50 7.17
N PRO A 493 -8.86 -2.66 8.04
CA PRO A 493 -8.46 -3.10 9.38
C PRO A 493 -9.63 -3.61 10.22
N LEU A 494 -10.82 -2.98 10.11
CA LEU A 494 -12.04 -3.44 10.79
C LEU A 494 -12.52 -4.78 10.25
N ILE A 495 -12.54 -4.95 8.92
CA ILE A 495 -12.93 -6.25 8.33
C ILE A 495 -11.97 -7.36 8.80
N TYR A 496 -10.66 -7.07 8.85
CA TYR A 496 -9.68 -8.04 9.31
C TYR A 496 -9.82 -8.37 10.80
N SER A 497 -10.17 -7.39 11.64
CA SER A 497 -10.40 -7.64 13.06
C SER A 497 -11.69 -8.43 13.30
N TYR A 498 -12.73 -8.23 12.48
CA TYR A 498 -13.95 -9.04 12.48
C TYR A 498 -13.73 -10.48 12.01
N CYS A 499 -12.82 -10.65 11.05
CA CYS A 499 -12.42 -11.95 10.52
C CYS A 499 -11.27 -12.61 11.31
N SER A 500 -10.87 -12.03 12.44
CA SER A 500 -9.76 -12.56 13.25
C SER A 500 -10.16 -13.81 14.03
N PRO A 501 -9.26 -14.79 14.20
CA PRO A 501 -9.40 -15.93 15.12
C PRO A 501 -10.11 -15.62 16.42
N ASN A 502 -9.57 -14.61 17.10
CA ASN A 502 -9.82 -14.31 18.51
C ASN A 502 -11.05 -13.41 18.73
N ASN A 503 -11.91 -13.29 17.72
CA ASN A 503 -13.12 -12.47 17.77
C ASN A 503 -14.35 -13.37 17.61
N ASP A 504 -15.00 -13.64 18.74
CA ASP A 504 -16.14 -14.56 18.86
C ASP A 504 -17.50 -13.85 18.78
N LYS A 505 -17.52 -12.51 18.75
CA LYS A 505 -18.78 -11.73 18.65
C LYS A 505 -19.30 -11.72 17.21
N ASN A 506 -20.62 -11.75 17.00
CA ASN A 506 -21.34 -11.66 15.71
C ASN A 506 -20.75 -10.65 14.72
N SER A 507 -19.76 -11.08 13.94
CA SER A 507 -18.87 -10.21 13.15
C SER A 507 -19.13 -10.27 11.64
N PHE A 508 -19.90 -11.27 11.17
CA PHE A 508 -20.22 -11.43 9.75
C PHE A 508 -21.09 -10.27 9.23
N GLN A 509 -22.20 -9.98 9.92
CA GLN A 509 -23.11 -8.89 9.53
C GLN A 509 -22.39 -7.53 9.51
N LYS A 510 -21.49 -7.29 10.48
CA LYS A 510 -20.65 -6.07 10.50
C LYS A 510 -19.71 -6.02 9.30
N SER A 511 -19.10 -7.14 8.91
CA SER A 511 -18.23 -7.23 7.75
C SER A 511 -18.98 -6.94 6.44
N VAL A 512 -20.16 -7.55 6.27
CA VAL A 512 -21.05 -7.30 5.12
C VAL A 512 -21.51 -5.84 5.07
N TYR A 513 -21.85 -5.25 6.22
CA TYR A 513 -22.22 -3.84 6.30
C TYR A 513 -21.10 -2.92 5.81
N ILE A 514 -19.86 -3.12 6.29
CA ILE A 514 -18.70 -2.34 5.82
C ILE A 514 -18.47 -2.54 4.31
N MET A 515 -18.62 -3.75 3.79
CA MET A 515 -18.52 -4.02 2.35
C MET A 515 -19.58 -3.23 1.55
N ASN A 516 -20.80 -3.12 2.07
CA ASN A 516 -21.86 -2.34 1.41
C ASN A 516 -21.59 -0.84 1.49
N VAL A 517 -21.01 -0.32 2.59
CA VAL A 517 -20.57 1.08 2.69
C VAL A 517 -19.48 1.37 1.65
N LEU A 518 -18.47 0.52 1.56
CA LEU A 518 -17.38 0.64 0.57
C LEU A 518 -17.92 0.77 -0.86
N GLU A 519 -18.80 -0.14 -1.26
CA GLU A 519 -19.32 -0.21 -2.62
C GLU A 519 -20.37 0.88 -2.93
N ASN A 520 -21.36 1.06 -2.05
CA ASN A 520 -22.54 1.89 -2.36
C ASN A 520 -22.32 3.37 -2.02
N GLN A 521 -21.68 3.66 -0.89
CA GLN A 521 -21.46 5.04 -0.45
C GLN A 521 -20.28 5.66 -1.22
N TYR A 522 -19.15 4.94 -1.29
CA TYR A 522 -17.89 5.47 -1.82
C TYR A 522 -17.48 4.95 -3.19
N GLY A 523 -18.14 3.91 -3.72
CA GLY A 523 -17.76 3.33 -5.03
C GLY A 523 -16.36 2.72 -5.03
N LEU A 524 -15.91 2.18 -3.88
CA LEU A 524 -14.62 1.52 -3.73
C LEU A 524 -14.76 0.02 -4.08
N PRO A 525 -13.84 -0.55 -4.90
CA PRO A 525 -13.87 -1.96 -5.20
C PRO A 525 -13.48 -2.81 -3.99
N ILE A 526 -14.18 -3.93 -3.83
CA ILE A 526 -13.78 -4.98 -2.88
C ILE A 526 -12.64 -5.78 -3.49
N THR A 527 -11.54 -5.92 -2.77
CA THR A 527 -10.34 -6.59 -3.29
C THR A 527 -10.29 -8.07 -2.93
N THR A 528 -9.51 -8.83 -3.70
CA THR A 528 -9.18 -10.25 -3.42
C THR A 528 -8.75 -10.50 -1.97
N ARG A 529 -8.10 -9.52 -1.33
CA ARG A 529 -7.59 -9.65 0.05
C ARG A 529 -8.70 -9.64 1.10
N ILE A 530 -9.75 -8.86 0.87
CA ILE A 530 -10.94 -8.81 1.73
C ILE A 530 -11.67 -10.17 1.67
N PHE A 531 -11.86 -10.71 0.46
CA PHE A 531 -12.44 -12.05 0.28
C PHE A 531 -11.59 -13.13 0.97
N TYR A 532 -10.26 -13.09 0.82
CA TYR A 532 -9.36 -14.04 1.48
C TYR A 532 -9.56 -14.06 3.01
N ALA A 533 -9.71 -12.89 3.64
CA ALA A 533 -9.94 -12.79 5.08
C ALA A 533 -11.29 -13.42 5.50
N LEU A 534 -12.35 -13.20 4.71
CA LEU A 534 -13.68 -13.77 4.98
C LEU A 534 -13.67 -15.29 4.88
N PHE A 535 -13.13 -15.85 3.78
CA PHE A 535 -13.07 -17.31 3.61
C PHE A 535 -12.16 -17.98 4.66
N SER A 536 -11.06 -17.34 5.06
CA SER A 536 -10.25 -17.81 6.21
C SER A 536 -11.07 -17.96 7.49
N LYS A 537 -11.93 -16.99 7.81
CA LYS A 537 -12.74 -17.02 9.03
C LYS A 537 -13.79 -18.14 9.00
N PHE A 538 -14.40 -18.40 7.84
CA PHE A 538 -15.28 -19.57 7.65
C PHE A 538 -14.56 -20.90 7.94
N ILE A 539 -13.33 -21.06 7.45
CA ILE A 539 -12.52 -22.25 7.70
C ILE A 539 -12.22 -22.38 9.20
N GLU A 540 -11.84 -21.29 9.85
CA GLU A 540 -11.36 -21.32 11.22
C GLU A 540 -12.46 -21.60 12.26
N ILE A 541 -13.57 -20.88 12.19
CA ILE A 541 -14.73 -21.10 13.08
C ILE A 541 -15.16 -22.57 12.99
N ASN A 542 -15.20 -23.10 11.77
CA ASN A 542 -15.65 -24.45 11.52
C ASN A 542 -14.54 -25.51 11.67
N LYS A 543 -13.35 -25.19 12.20
CA LYS A 543 -12.35 -26.21 12.59
C LYS A 543 -12.55 -26.75 13.99
N HIS A 544 -13.16 -25.98 14.89
CA HIS A 544 -13.16 -26.28 16.32
C HIS A 544 -14.52 -26.75 16.87
N ASN A 545 -15.50 -27.09 16.01
CA ASN A 545 -16.87 -27.45 16.41
C ASN A 545 -17.49 -26.48 17.44
N SER A 546 -17.12 -25.20 17.38
CA SER A 546 -17.71 -24.18 18.25
C SER A 546 -19.12 -23.87 17.75
N HIS A 547 -20.13 -24.35 18.47
CA HIS A 547 -21.55 -24.18 18.13
C HIS A 547 -22.09 -22.74 18.28
N ASP A 548 -21.23 -21.76 18.57
CA ASP A 548 -21.65 -20.45 19.10
C ASP A 548 -21.81 -19.32 18.07
N SER A 549 -21.55 -19.53 16.77
CA SER A 549 -21.75 -18.46 15.78
C SER A 549 -22.78 -18.80 14.70
N SER A 550 -24.05 -18.46 14.96
CA SER A 550 -25.17 -18.65 14.02
C SER A 550 -25.01 -17.89 12.69
N ASP A 551 -24.16 -16.85 12.64
CA ASP A 551 -24.01 -15.95 11.50
C ASP A 551 -23.02 -16.45 10.41
N TRP A 552 -22.15 -17.45 10.69
CA TRP A 552 -21.13 -17.96 9.77
C TRP A 552 -21.52 -19.33 9.17
N ASN A 553 -22.69 -19.38 8.55
CA ASN A 553 -23.33 -20.58 8.03
C ASN A 553 -23.19 -20.72 6.51
N LEU A 554 -23.81 -21.77 5.94
CA LEU A 554 -23.78 -22.06 4.50
C LEU A 554 -24.42 -20.95 3.64
N GLU A 555 -25.52 -20.34 4.10
CA GLU A 555 -26.18 -19.22 3.40
C GLU A 555 -25.25 -18.00 3.33
N ALA A 556 -24.59 -17.68 4.44
CA ALA A 556 -23.60 -16.62 4.52
C ALA A 556 -22.40 -16.89 3.58
N LEU A 557 -21.94 -18.14 3.50
CA LEU A 557 -20.87 -18.55 2.59
C LEU A 557 -21.30 -18.38 1.12
N ASN A 558 -22.50 -18.85 0.75
CA ASN A 558 -23.07 -18.68 -0.58
C ASN A 558 -23.22 -17.20 -0.95
N HIS A 559 -23.67 -16.36 -0.02
CA HIS A 559 -23.75 -14.91 -0.22
C HIS A 559 -22.39 -14.29 -0.57
N ILE A 560 -21.32 -14.63 0.16
CA ILE A 560 -19.98 -14.11 -0.12
C ILE A 560 -19.40 -14.67 -1.42
N THR A 561 -19.63 -15.95 -1.74
CA THR A 561 -19.18 -16.55 -3.01
C THR A 561 -19.86 -15.90 -4.21
N VAL A 562 -21.16 -15.64 -4.15
CA VAL A 562 -21.87 -14.89 -5.20
C VAL A 562 -21.35 -13.46 -5.31
N LYS A 563 -21.07 -12.81 -4.18
CA LYS A 563 -20.46 -11.48 -4.17
C LYS A 563 -19.05 -11.48 -4.79
N LEU A 564 -18.24 -12.50 -4.54
CA LEU A 564 -16.92 -12.70 -5.17
C LEU A 564 -17.04 -12.80 -6.69
N ILE A 565 -17.96 -13.63 -7.20
CA ILE A 565 -18.21 -13.80 -8.63
C ILE A 565 -18.63 -12.47 -9.25
N ASN A 566 -19.57 -11.76 -8.62
CA ASN A 566 -20.06 -10.46 -9.10
C ASN A 566 -18.96 -9.39 -9.13
N SER A 567 -18.13 -9.29 -8.09
CA SER A 567 -17.02 -8.33 -8.03
C SER A 567 -15.92 -8.69 -9.04
N HIS A 568 -15.68 -9.97 -9.31
CA HIS A 568 -14.80 -10.43 -10.39
C HIS A 568 -15.35 -10.01 -11.76
N ASP A 569 -16.63 -10.28 -12.01
CA ASP A 569 -17.27 -9.98 -13.29
C ASP A 569 -17.23 -8.49 -13.64
N LYS A 570 -17.48 -7.65 -12.63
CA LYS A 570 -17.41 -6.19 -12.75
C LYS A 570 -16.00 -5.68 -12.98
N SER A 571 -14.99 -6.28 -12.35
CA SER A 571 -13.59 -5.86 -12.49
C SER A 571 -13.03 -6.12 -13.89
N TYR A 572 -13.40 -7.25 -14.49
CA TYR A 572 -12.90 -7.66 -15.82
C TYR A 572 -13.75 -7.11 -16.99
N GLY A 573 -14.81 -6.35 -16.72
CA GLY A 573 -15.61 -5.73 -17.77
C GLY A 573 -16.43 -6.71 -18.63
N PHE A 574 -16.69 -7.92 -18.12
CA PHE A 574 -17.42 -9.00 -18.81
C PHE A 574 -18.82 -8.60 -19.29
N SER A 575 -19.40 -7.53 -18.75
CA SER A 575 -20.71 -7.00 -19.18
C SER A 575 -20.74 -6.49 -20.63
N GLN A 576 -19.60 -6.34 -21.30
CA GLN A 576 -19.50 -5.90 -22.69
C GLN A 576 -19.14 -7.01 -23.70
N ASP A 577 -18.71 -8.20 -23.25
CA ASP A 577 -18.41 -9.33 -24.15
C ASP A 577 -19.67 -10.19 -24.38
N THR A 578 -20.40 -9.88 -25.45
CA THR A 578 -21.62 -10.59 -25.88
C THR A 578 -21.38 -12.07 -26.17
N ILE A 579 -20.21 -12.43 -26.70
CA ILE A 579 -19.84 -13.82 -27.01
C ILE A 579 -19.73 -14.68 -25.75
N MET A 580 -19.30 -14.08 -24.64
CA MET A 580 -18.99 -14.81 -23.42
C MET A 580 -20.16 -14.89 -22.44
N ARG A 581 -21.09 -13.92 -22.49
CA ARG A 581 -22.37 -13.99 -21.78
C ARG A 581 -23.19 -15.20 -22.25
N ASN A 582 -23.15 -15.49 -23.55
CA ASN A 582 -23.79 -16.66 -24.15
C ASN A 582 -23.26 -17.99 -23.59
N LYS A 583 -21.96 -18.12 -23.32
CA LYS A 583 -21.38 -19.33 -22.70
C LYS A 583 -21.72 -19.51 -21.22
N LEU A 584 -21.99 -18.41 -20.51
CA LEU A 584 -22.45 -18.46 -19.12
C LEU A 584 -23.95 -18.78 -19.03
N ASP A 585 -24.73 -18.31 -20.01
CA ASP A 585 -26.15 -18.65 -20.17
C ASP A 585 -26.34 -20.11 -20.63
N GLU A 586 -25.30 -20.76 -21.16
CA GLU A 586 -25.25 -22.20 -21.46
C GLU A 586 -25.03 -23.09 -20.23
N LEU A 587 -24.57 -22.55 -19.09
CA LEU A 587 -24.53 -23.30 -17.83
C LEU A 587 -25.97 -23.50 -17.33
N VAL A 588 -26.39 -24.75 -17.15
CA VAL A 588 -27.75 -25.12 -16.72
C VAL A 588 -27.92 -24.77 -15.24
N LEU A 589 -28.22 -23.50 -14.95
CA LEU A 589 -28.53 -23.03 -13.60
C LEU A 589 -29.94 -23.48 -13.18
N SER A 590 -30.11 -23.92 -11.94
CA SER A 590 -31.43 -24.17 -11.36
C SER A 590 -32.30 -22.91 -11.37
N ALA A 591 -33.63 -23.05 -11.52
CA ALA A 591 -34.54 -21.89 -11.59
C ALA A 591 -34.50 -21.02 -10.32
N GLN A 592 -34.24 -21.64 -9.16
CA GLN A 592 -34.07 -20.94 -7.88
C GLN A 592 -32.75 -20.16 -7.85
N LEU A 593 -31.62 -20.75 -8.28
CA LEU A 593 -30.35 -20.05 -8.39
C LEU A 593 -30.45 -18.89 -9.38
N LYS A 594 -31.11 -19.08 -10.53
CA LYS A 594 -31.34 -18.00 -11.51
C LYS A 594 -32.13 -16.84 -10.89
N SER A 595 -33.15 -17.12 -10.06
CA SER A 595 -33.91 -16.09 -9.35
C SER A 595 -33.11 -15.37 -8.26
N PHE A 596 -32.25 -16.10 -7.53
CA PHE A 596 -31.37 -15.56 -6.48
C PHE A 596 -30.26 -14.71 -7.11
N VAL A 597 -29.58 -15.25 -8.11
CA VAL A 597 -28.57 -14.57 -8.92
C VAL A 597 -29.17 -13.32 -9.55
N ASN A 598 -30.35 -13.37 -10.18
CA ASN A 598 -31.02 -12.18 -10.74
C ASN A 598 -31.39 -11.13 -9.67
N LYS A 599 -31.94 -11.54 -8.52
CA LYS A 599 -32.19 -10.61 -7.38
C LYS A 599 -30.92 -9.97 -6.84
N THR A 600 -29.79 -10.67 -6.91
CA THR A 600 -28.47 -10.18 -6.45
C THR A 600 -27.72 -9.38 -7.53
N LEU A 601 -27.99 -9.66 -8.82
CA LEU A 601 -27.46 -8.99 -10.01
C LEU A 601 -28.20 -7.69 -10.31
N ASP A 602 -29.49 -7.58 -9.99
CA ASP A 602 -30.28 -6.33 -10.08
C ASP A 602 -29.82 -5.27 -9.04
N GLY A 603 -28.80 -5.57 -8.25
CA GLY A 603 -28.09 -4.62 -7.41
C GLY A 603 -27.45 -3.50 -8.24
N LYS A 604 -28.17 -2.38 -8.36
CA LYS A 604 -27.76 -1.00 -8.67
C LYS A 604 -26.37 -0.88 -9.30
N LYS A 605 -26.32 -0.46 -10.59
CA LYS A 605 -25.09 -0.11 -11.34
C LYS A 605 -24.03 0.47 -10.40
N LEU A 606 -23.01 -0.32 -10.07
CA LEU A 606 -21.87 0.21 -9.33
C LEU A 606 -21.23 1.31 -10.17
N ARG A 607 -21.03 2.45 -9.52
CA ARG A 607 -20.53 3.70 -10.09
C ARG A 607 -19.14 3.45 -10.69
N TYR A 608 -18.87 4.08 -11.83
CA TYR A 608 -17.70 3.91 -12.71
C TYR A 608 -16.39 3.57 -11.98
N ILE A 609 -15.88 2.35 -12.19
CA ILE A 609 -14.50 1.97 -11.90
C ILE A 609 -13.77 2.01 -13.25
N PRO A 610 -12.74 2.87 -13.42
CA PRO A 610 -12.04 2.96 -14.70
C PRO A 610 -11.41 1.61 -15.07
N LYS A 611 -11.80 1.05 -16.23
CA LYS A 611 -11.27 -0.23 -16.73
C LYS A 611 -9.74 -0.23 -16.85
N GLU A 612 -9.16 0.93 -17.13
CA GLU A 612 -7.72 1.15 -17.28
C GLU A 612 -6.93 0.94 -15.98
N ARG A 613 -7.59 0.94 -14.80
CA ARG A 613 -6.95 0.78 -13.49
C ARG A 613 -6.89 -0.66 -12.98
N GLY A 614 -7.30 -1.63 -13.81
CA GLY A 614 -7.02 -3.05 -13.66
C GLY A 614 -8.00 -3.84 -12.77
N ASN A 615 -7.73 -5.14 -12.63
CA ASN A 615 -8.62 -6.10 -11.94
C ASN A 615 -8.36 -6.15 -10.43
N PHE A 616 -9.40 -5.85 -9.63
CA PHE A 616 -9.32 -5.82 -8.15
C PHE A 616 -9.57 -7.18 -7.48
N VAL A 617 -10.34 -8.03 -8.15
CA VAL A 617 -10.62 -9.40 -7.74
C VAL A 617 -9.95 -10.36 -8.72
N LYS A 618 -9.16 -11.30 -8.21
CA LYS A 618 -8.49 -12.34 -9.02
C LYS A 618 -8.89 -13.71 -8.50
N LEU A 619 -9.38 -14.57 -9.39
CA LEU A 619 -9.60 -15.99 -9.11
C LEU A 619 -8.26 -16.75 -9.26
N SER A 620 -7.34 -16.54 -8.32
CA SER A 620 -6.09 -17.33 -8.27
C SER A 620 -6.37 -18.77 -7.85
N ASP A 621 -5.49 -19.70 -8.21
CA ASP A 621 -5.59 -21.12 -7.81
C ASP A 621 -5.73 -21.25 -6.28
N SER A 622 -5.05 -20.37 -5.54
CA SER A 622 -5.13 -20.27 -4.08
C SER A 622 -6.46 -19.73 -3.55
N MET A 623 -7.10 -18.76 -4.23
CA MET A 623 -8.41 -18.26 -3.83
C MET A 623 -9.44 -19.38 -3.99
N ILE A 624 -9.40 -20.10 -5.12
CA ILE A 624 -10.28 -21.24 -5.35
C ILE A 624 -10.07 -22.31 -4.28
N HIS A 625 -8.82 -22.68 -3.99
CA HIS A 625 -8.50 -23.62 -2.92
C HIS A 625 -9.09 -23.20 -1.58
N GLN A 626 -9.01 -21.91 -1.23
CA GLN A 626 -9.54 -21.40 0.02
C GLN A 626 -11.07 -21.42 0.06
N VAL A 627 -11.75 -21.12 -1.05
CA VAL A 627 -13.20 -21.27 -1.17
C VAL A 627 -13.59 -22.74 -0.97
N CYS A 628 -12.91 -23.70 -1.63
CA CYS A 628 -13.17 -25.13 -1.44
C CYS A 628 -13.04 -25.54 0.03
N GLN A 629 -11.97 -25.11 0.70
CA GLN A 629 -11.75 -25.40 2.11
C GLN A 629 -12.86 -24.81 2.99
N ALA A 630 -13.33 -23.59 2.70
CA ALA A 630 -14.43 -22.99 3.43
C ALA A 630 -15.72 -23.79 3.29
N TYR A 631 -16.09 -24.22 2.08
CA TYR A 631 -17.27 -25.08 1.85
C TYR A 631 -17.14 -26.42 2.59
N ALA A 632 -15.98 -27.09 2.46
CA ALA A 632 -15.75 -28.36 3.15
C ALA A 632 -15.82 -28.21 4.68
N SER A 633 -15.26 -27.13 5.24
CA SER A 633 -15.32 -26.86 6.68
C SER A 633 -16.74 -26.59 7.17
N VAL A 634 -17.51 -25.74 6.47
CA VAL A 634 -18.90 -25.42 6.87
C VAL A 634 -19.79 -26.66 6.79
N LEU A 635 -19.72 -27.44 5.70
CA LEU A 635 -20.55 -28.64 5.52
C LEU A 635 -20.21 -29.75 6.52
N ASN A 636 -18.93 -29.91 6.88
CA ASN A 636 -18.52 -30.89 7.89
C ASN A 636 -19.10 -30.60 9.28
N ASN A 637 -19.42 -29.34 9.56
CA ASN A 637 -19.96 -28.91 10.85
C ASN A 637 -21.46 -28.64 10.83
N ASP A 638 -22.12 -28.80 9.68
CA ASP A 638 -23.55 -28.56 9.58
C ASP A 638 -24.32 -29.59 10.42
N PRO A 639 -25.05 -29.17 11.46
CA PRO A 639 -25.79 -30.08 12.33
C PRO A 639 -26.96 -30.78 11.62
N THR A 640 -27.41 -30.26 10.47
CA THR A 640 -28.53 -30.83 9.70
C THR A 640 -28.12 -32.04 8.86
N LEU A 641 -26.82 -32.19 8.58
CA LEU A 641 -26.29 -33.27 7.73
C LEU A 641 -25.83 -34.48 8.56
N THR A 642 -26.18 -35.68 8.10
CA THR A 642 -25.65 -36.94 8.64
C THR A 642 -24.17 -37.12 8.32
N SER A 643 -23.45 -37.94 9.10
CA SER A 643 -22.03 -38.22 8.87
C SER A 643 -21.72 -38.82 7.49
N LEU A 644 -22.68 -39.54 6.90
CA LEU A 644 -22.56 -40.13 5.57
C LEU A 644 -22.72 -39.05 4.49
N GLN A 645 -23.72 -38.17 4.61
CA GLN A 645 -23.91 -37.03 3.71
C GLN A 645 -22.72 -36.06 3.75
N ARG A 646 -22.16 -35.78 4.94
CA ARG A 646 -20.96 -34.93 5.07
C ARG A 646 -19.78 -35.49 4.30
N LYS A 647 -19.54 -36.80 4.39
CA LYS A 647 -18.47 -37.49 3.63
C LYS A 647 -18.73 -37.49 2.13
N GLU A 648 -19.98 -37.64 1.72
CA GLU A 648 -20.39 -37.60 0.31
C GLU A 648 -20.14 -36.21 -0.28
N PHE A 649 -20.67 -35.15 0.34
CA PHE A 649 -20.49 -33.78 -0.16
C PHE A 649 -19.03 -33.35 -0.17
N THR A 650 -18.26 -33.65 0.87
CA THR A 650 -16.83 -33.35 0.89
C THR A 650 -16.04 -34.15 -0.15
N GLY A 651 -16.41 -35.41 -0.39
CA GLY A 651 -15.87 -36.22 -1.48
C GLY A 651 -16.14 -35.61 -2.86
N THR A 652 -17.38 -35.16 -3.10
CA THR A 652 -17.78 -34.51 -4.36
C THR A 652 -17.04 -33.19 -4.58
N ILE A 653 -16.88 -32.35 -3.55
CA ILE A 653 -16.10 -31.11 -3.64
C ILE A 653 -14.63 -31.38 -4.00
N GLU A 654 -14.02 -32.41 -3.39
CA GLU A 654 -12.64 -32.78 -3.70
C GLU A 654 -12.46 -33.37 -5.11
N LEU A 655 -13.47 -34.09 -5.62
CA LEU A 655 -13.50 -34.56 -7.02
C LEU A 655 -13.57 -33.38 -7.99
N LEU A 656 -14.55 -32.49 -7.83
CA LEU A 656 -14.69 -31.28 -8.65
C LEU A 656 -13.41 -30.44 -8.66
N ARG A 657 -12.74 -30.33 -7.50
CA ARG A 657 -11.46 -29.62 -7.39
C ARG A 657 -10.34 -30.29 -8.19
N LYS A 658 -10.26 -31.63 -8.14
CA LYS A 658 -9.26 -32.39 -8.91
C LYS A 658 -9.50 -32.24 -10.40
N ASP A 659 -10.74 -32.29 -10.85
CA ASP A 659 -11.12 -32.13 -12.25
C ASP A 659 -10.72 -30.74 -12.76
N LEU A 660 -11.07 -29.67 -12.02
CA LEU A 660 -10.63 -28.31 -12.34
C LEU A 660 -9.09 -28.19 -12.45
N LEU A 661 -8.34 -28.80 -11.53
CA LEU A 661 -6.88 -28.75 -11.56
C LEU A 661 -6.30 -29.51 -12.77
N ASN A 662 -6.94 -30.59 -13.20
CA ASN A 662 -6.54 -31.33 -14.39
C ASN A 662 -6.84 -30.51 -15.65
N ASP A 663 -8.00 -29.86 -15.73
CA ASP A 663 -8.38 -28.99 -16.84
C ASP A 663 -7.41 -27.80 -16.97
N ILE A 664 -7.10 -27.13 -15.85
CA ILE A 664 -6.11 -26.05 -15.82
C ILE A 664 -4.72 -26.53 -16.27
N LYS A 665 -4.29 -27.72 -15.83
CA LYS A 665 -3.00 -28.29 -16.23
C LYS A 665 -2.99 -28.60 -17.73
N SER A 666 -4.06 -29.18 -18.26
CA SER A 666 -4.19 -29.51 -19.68
C SER A 666 -4.09 -28.25 -20.56
N LEU A 667 -4.78 -27.16 -20.20
CA LEU A 667 -4.70 -25.88 -20.90
C LEU A 667 -3.31 -25.25 -20.84
N ARG A 668 -2.62 -25.37 -19.70
CA ARG A 668 -1.24 -24.87 -19.54
C ARG A 668 -0.21 -25.72 -20.29
N SER A 669 -0.40 -27.04 -20.41
CA SER A 669 0.55 -27.94 -21.07
C SER A 669 0.36 -28.04 -22.58
N SER A 670 -0.83 -27.70 -23.09
CA SER A 670 -1.15 -27.72 -24.52
C SER A 670 -0.42 -26.64 -25.34
N HIS A 671 0.25 -25.69 -24.68
CA HIS A 671 0.93 -24.56 -25.32
C HIS A 671 2.37 -24.41 -24.80
N PRO A 672 3.36 -25.04 -25.46
CA PRO A 672 4.76 -24.94 -25.04
C PRO A 672 5.29 -23.50 -25.17
N SER A 673 6.03 -23.07 -24.15
CA SER A 673 6.77 -21.81 -24.10
C SER A 673 7.90 -21.79 -25.14
N SER A 674 7.59 -21.56 -26.41
CA SER A 674 8.61 -21.40 -27.45
C SER A 674 8.53 -20.03 -28.10
N MET A 675 9.70 -19.37 -28.13
CA MET A 675 10.04 -18.09 -28.77
C MET A 675 9.12 -17.69 -29.93
N TYR A 676 8.29 -16.65 -29.81
CA TYR A 676 7.95 -15.69 -30.89
C TYR A 676 7.04 -14.57 -30.32
N LYS A 677 7.00 -13.41 -31.00
CA LYS A 677 6.42 -12.15 -30.51
C LYS A 677 4.89 -12.14 -30.28
N ASP A 678 4.16 -13.18 -30.68
CA ASP A 678 2.69 -13.30 -30.54
C ASP A 678 2.20 -13.99 -29.25
N ILE A 679 3.12 -14.46 -28.40
CA ILE A 679 2.82 -15.13 -27.12
C ILE A 679 1.92 -14.29 -26.20
N SER A 680 2.02 -12.96 -26.25
CA SER A 680 1.28 -12.09 -25.34
C SER A 680 -0.23 -12.15 -25.53
N LYS A 681 -0.72 -12.26 -26.78
CA LYS A 681 -2.17 -12.34 -27.06
C LYS A 681 -2.73 -13.71 -26.71
N GLN A 682 -2.05 -14.79 -27.10
CA GLN A 682 -2.48 -16.16 -26.79
C GLN A 682 -2.48 -16.44 -25.28
N MET A 683 -1.47 -15.95 -24.54
CA MET A 683 -1.45 -16.06 -23.08
C MET A 683 -2.57 -15.29 -22.39
N VAL A 684 -3.06 -14.19 -22.98
CA VAL A 684 -4.24 -13.47 -22.45
C VAL A 684 -5.49 -14.34 -22.59
N PHE A 685 -5.74 -14.91 -23.78
CA PHE A 685 -6.88 -15.81 -24.00
C PHE A 685 -6.87 -17.04 -23.08
N ILE A 686 -5.71 -17.67 -22.89
CA ILE A 686 -5.57 -18.82 -21.96
C ILE A 686 -5.89 -18.41 -20.52
N ASN A 687 -5.45 -17.22 -20.09
CA ASN A 687 -5.75 -16.73 -18.74
C ASN A 687 -7.24 -16.40 -18.55
N ASP A 688 -7.91 -15.91 -19.59
CA ASP A 688 -9.34 -15.66 -19.57
C ASP A 688 -10.10 -17.00 -19.48
N GLU A 689 -9.75 -17.99 -20.30
CA GLU A 689 -10.34 -19.35 -20.27
C GLU A 689 -10.16 -20.03 -18.90
N ILE A 690 -8.96 -19.96 -18.32
CA ILE A 690 -8.71 -20.46 -16.95
C ILE A 690 -9.60 -19.72 -15.93
N SER A 691 -9.82 -18.42 -16.11
CA SER A 691 -10.68 -17.64 -15.21
C SER A 691 -12.15 -18.06 -15.32
N TYR A 692 -12.61 -18.47 -16.51
CA TYR A 692 -13.95 -19.03 -16.71
C TYR A 692 -14.13 -20.40 -16.06
N LEU A 693 -13.19 -21.31 -16.25
CA LEU A 693 -13.26 -22.64 -15.62
C LEU A 693 -13.38 -22.52 -14.10
N LYS A 694 -12.60 -21.62 -13.51
CA LYS A 694 -12.67 -21.33 -12.08
C LYS A 694 -14.01 -20.73 -11.66
N LYS A 695 -14.60 -19.87 -12.50
CA LYS A 695 -15.92 -19.30 -12.23
C LYS A 695 -17.02 -20.36 -12.33
N GLY A 696 -17.00 -21.20 -13.37
CA GLY A 696 -17.91 -22.35 -13.52
C GLY A 696 -17.87 -23.24 -12.29
N PHE A 697 -16.65 -23.60 -11.86
CA PHE A 697 -16.44 -24.36 -10.64
C PHE A 697 -17.06 -23.70 -9.37
N LEU A 698 -16.94 -22.38 -9.22
CA LEU A 698 -17.56 -21.68 -8.08
C LEU A 698 -19.09 -21.71 -8.14
N ILE A 699 -19.67 -21.65 -9.34
CA ILE A 699 -21.10 -21.77 -9.56
C ILE A 699 -21.56 -23.21 -9.23
N ASP A 700 -20.83 -24.22 -9.70
CA ASP A 700 -21.11 -25.63 -9.42
C ASP A 700 -21.07 -25.93 -7.92
N LEU A 701 -20.13 -25.32 -7.18
CA LEU A 701 -20.08 -25.42 -5.72
C LEU A 701 -21.34 -24.83 -5.06
N ILE A 702 -21.79 -23.66 -5.53
CA ILE A 702 -23.01 -23.03 -5.03
C ILE A 702 -24.22 -23.93 -5.32
N ASP A 703 -24.37 -24.40 -6.56
CA ASP A 703 -25.47 -25.28 -6.98
C ASP A 703 -25.52 -26.59 -6.18
N LEU A 704 -24.36 -27.23 -5.97
CA LEU A 704 -24.25 -28.43 -5.12
C LEU A 704 -24.82 -28.18 -3.72
N THR A 705 -24.54 -27.00 -3.15
CA THR A 705 -24.99 -26.66 -1.80
C THR A 705 -26.43 -26.16 -1.69
N TYR A 706 -27.03 -25.70 -2.79
CA TYR A 706 -28.47 -25.40 -2.85
C TYR A 706 -29.34 -26.64 -3.01
N SER A 707 -28.75 -27.78 -3.38
CA SER A 707 -29.42 -29.08 -3.43
C SER A 707 -29.54 -29.78 -2.07
N ILE A 708 -28.90 -29.20 -1.04
CA ILE A 708 -28.97 -29.56 0.39
C ILE A 708 -30.08 -28.74 1.04
#